data_AF-A0A822BAG4-F1
#
_entry.id   AF-A0A822BAG4-F1
#
_cell.length_a   1.000
_cell.length_b   1.000
_cell.length_c   1.000
_cell.angle_alpha   90.00
_cell.angle_beta   90.00
_cell.angle_gamma   90.00
#
_symmetry.space_group_name_H-M   'P 1'
#
loop_
_entity.id
_entity.type
_entity.pdbx_description
1 polymer ?
#
loop_
_entity_poly.entity_id
_entity_poly.type
_entity_poly.pdbx_seq_one_letter_code
_entity_poly.pdbx_strand_id
1 'polypeptide(L)'
;MLIYVLKQMPHDDRTMHEMLDQCAEYYQNNQTELAKIEQFRTTYTSDRAINWYTDECFLYKLLNQALRTEDIQLLYSFRFFIIDLCAELERESEKIKNEGHLTVYRGQMMHKEEFHKLQHSIGGLISTNGFFSTSRDINIAFGFLTKSNSTNERVLFEIQADPSILGVICADISSMGSMPWEREVLFSLNTVFQIVSVNTDSTHDAWKVQLVASDQGAQKVNEYVKWLQIEIDYSSPLVYFGRLLWSEFGQLTQAENYFKMLLDTLPVDHPDMASVNLEFSHVYDEKGDYDLALQYSERALHIRQQQKPIVPHRLAACLNSMGVIYRHKGDLDRALDYYQQSLTKYENEVSSGKHLHHANTLRNLGGVHKDKGNFDIALDYFTRAYEIYQELLPADHPRLADALSNIGSIYHHREDFDQALGFYQQALDIQEKNCLDDHLQKANTIRNIALIYRDKKDWSNAMNYCDRALTMYRRLLSDIPHPNIAVCYGDIGNVYEKMGNWDQAIDYYQRQLEMEEQCLSVDHPYLALHFDWIISTLKKKGNSSEARKLCDEKLTMLPDLLGNDYANHPRYAHTLVSLATVLEDSDFHKAHEYYKQAFAVLERHSHLEANQVCLSAMVNFFWKNNMYDQALVYQLKLVDFQRATLSSNNKELAVSLRGLARLYKAMKNDKEATKYFNQSLEIFRTIYGPHHEHVKDISNELNQLRNYVAASNTVKKEENDAEFDMDHYYSIQQPMPNRQFLSEAASRPAKSAACTLL
;
A
#
# COMPACT_ATOMS: atom_id res chain seq x y z
N MET A 1 -11.92 5.84 -17.41
CA MET A 1 -10.52 5.46 -17.72
C MET A 1 -10.42 4.36 -18.77
N LEU A 2 -11.01 3.18 -18.52
CA LEU A 2 -10.95 2.02 -19.42
C LEU A 2 -11.29 2.36 -20.87
N ILE A 3 -12.41 3.04 -21.11
CA ILE A 3 -12.87 3.44 -22.45
C ILE A 3 -11.92 4.39 -23.16
N TYR A 4 -11.30 5.30 -22.41
CA TYR A 4 -10.32 6.22 -22.99
C TYR A 4 -9.12 5.47 -23.57
N VAL A 5 -8.67 4.41 -22.87
CA VAL A 5 -7.60 3.53 -23.37
C VAL A 5 -8.08 2.66 -24.52
N LEU A 6 -9.28 2.08 -24.41
CA LEU A 6 -9.89 1.30 -25.50
C LEU A 6 -9.98 2.13 -26.79
N LYS A 7 -10.37 3.41 -26.72
CA LYS A 7 -10.41 4.34 -27.86
C LYS A 7 -9.06 4.59 -28.56
N GLN A 8 -7.95 4.25 -27.91
CA GLN A 8 -6.61 4.37 -28.48
C GLN A 8 -6.06 3.04 -28.96
N MET A 9 -6.74 1.92 -28.70
CA MET A 9 -6.31 0.62 -29.17
C MET A 9 -6.41 0.51 -30.70
N PRO A 10 -5.67 -0.44 -31.31
CA PRO A 10 -5.82 -0.74 -32.73
C PRO A 10 -7.28 -1.00 -33.08
N HIS A 11 -7.75 -0.31 -34.12
CA HIS A 11 -9.09 -0.42 -34.70
C HIS A 11 -8.91 -0.69 -36.20
N ASP A 12 -8.93 -1.96 -36.56
CA ASP A 12 -8.75 -2.44 -37.93
C ASP A 12 -9.54 -3.73 -38.20
N ASP A 13 -9.59 -4.17 -39.46
CA ASP A 13 -10.32 -5.37 -39.88
C ASP A 13 -9.84 -6.63 -39.15
N ARG A 14 -8.56 -6.69 -38.74
CA ARG A 14 -8.04 -7.83 -37.98
C ARG A 14 -8.70 -7.89 -36.60
N THR A 15 -8.79 -6.75 -35.91
CA THR A 15 -9.46 -6.68 -34.60
C THR A 15 -10.94 -7.03 -34.69
N MET A 16 -11.61 -6.66 -35.78
CA MET A 16 -12.98 -7.08 -36.06
C MET A 16 -13.09 -8.61 -36.23
N HIS A 17 -12.20 -9.21 -37.02
CA HIS A 17 -12.22 -10.66 -37.24
C HIS A 17 -11.92 -11.43 -35.95
N GLU A 18 -10.94 -10.99 -35.15
CA GLU A 18 -10.64 -11.56 -33.83
C GLU A 18 -11.89 -11.57 -32.92
N MET A 19 -12.62 -10.45 -32.88
CA MET A 19 -13.89 -10.35 -32.12
C MET A 19 -14.93 -11.36 -32.61
N LEU A 20 -15.14 -11.44 -33.93
CA LEU A 20 -16.16 -12.31 -34.53
C LEU A 20 -15.84 -13.78 -34.35
N ASP A 21 -14.56 -14.17 -34.44
CA ASP A 21 -14.15 -15.56 -34.30
C ASP A 21 -14.37 -16.05 -32.85
N GLN A 22 -14.10 -15.20 -31.84
CA GLN A 22 -14.45 -15.50 -30.45
C GLN A 22 -15.97 -15.58 -30.23
N CYS A 23 -16.75 -14.69 -30.85
CA CYS A 23 -18.20 -14.77 -30.79
C CYS A 23 -18.73 -16.08 -31.42
N ALA A 24 -18.12 -16.51 -32.53
CA ALA A 24 -18.47 -17.75 -33.21
C ALA A 24 -18.14 -18.99 -32.36
N GLU A 25 -17.01 -18.97 -31.64
CA GLU A 25 -16.66 -20.03 -30.68
C GLU A 25 -17.65 -20.10 -29.51
N TYR A 26 -18.00 -18.94 -28.93
CA TYR A 26 -18.98 -18.86 -27.84
C TYR A 26 -20.36 -19.40 -28.27
N TYR A 27 -20.80 -19.04 -29.48
CA TYR A 27 -22.09 -19.44 -30.05
C TYR A 27 -22.01 -20.66 -30.98
N GLN A 28 -20.98 -21.50 -30.87
CA GLN A 28 -20.78 -22.68 -31.74
C GLN A 28 -22.00 -23.61 -31.85
N ASN A 29 -22.85 -23.65 -30.83
CA ASN A 29 -24.06 -24.46 -30.78
C ASN A 29 -25.36 -23.69 -31.12
N ASN A 30 -25.29 -22.41 -31.49
CA ASN A 30 -26.44 -21.56 -31.78
C ASN A 30 -26.42 -21.05 -33.24
N GLN A 31 -27.09 -21.78 -34.12
CA GLN A 31 -27.18 -21.50 -35.56
C GLN A 31 -27.73 -20.09 -35.88
N THR A 32 -28.64 -19.58 -35.06
CA THR A 32 -29.24 -18.24 -35.27
C THR A 32 -28.22 -17.14 -35.04
N GLU A 33 -27.46 -17.22 -33.95
CA GLU A 33 -26.42 -16.22 -33.64
C GLU A 33 -25.24 -16.35 -34.62
N LEU A 34 -24.86 -17.56 -35.05
CA LEU A 34 -23.84 -17.77 -36.08
C LEU A 34 -24.22 -17.11 -37.42
N ALA A 35 -25.50 -17.19 -37.82
CA ALA A 35 -25.98 -16.50 -39.02
C ALA A 35 -25.90 -14.96 -38.88
N LYS A 36 -26.22 -14.42 -37.69
CA LYS A 36 -26.07 -12.98 -37.40
C LYS A 36 -24.60 -12.54 -37.40
N ILE A 37 -23.67 -13.38 -36.92
CA ILE A 37 -22.23 -13.12 -36.96
C ILE A 37 -21.73 -13.00 -38.40
N GLU A 38 -22.13 -13.90 -39.30
CA GLU A 38 -21.75 -13.84 -40.71
C GLU A 38 -22.42 -12.67 -41.46
N GLN A 39 -23.66 -12.34 -41.08
CA GLN A 39 -24.32 -11.13 -41.58
C GLN A 39 -23.55 -9.87 -41.16
N PHE A 40 -23.13 -9.79 -39.90
CA PHE A 40 -22.29 -8.69 -39.41
C PHE A 40 -20.99 -8.62 -40.22
N ARG A 41 -20.28 -9.74 -40.39
CA ARG A 41 -19.01 -9.84 -41.14
C ARG A 41 -19.08 -9.25 -42.55
N THR A 42 -20.24 -9.35 -43.21
CA THR A 42 -20.42 -8.94 -44.61
C THR A 42 -21.11 -7.60 -44.80
N THR A 43 -21.91 -7.14 -43.83
CA THR A 43 -22.78 -5.96 -43.98
C THR A 43 -22.50 -4.83 -42.99
N TYR A 44 -21.62 -5.06 -42.01
CA TYR A 44 -21.31 -4.08 -40.99
C TYR A 44 -20.62 -2.83 -41.55
N THR A 45 -21.01 -1.69 -41.01
CA THR A 45 -20.45 -0.36 -41.28
C THR A 45 -20.49 0.44 -39.98
N SER A 46 -19.47 1.27 -39.74
CA SER A 46 -19.28 2.00 -38.47
C SER A 46 -20.38 3.05 -38.15
N ASP A 47 -21.23 3.38 -39.12
CA ASP A 47 -22.40 4.26 -38.98
C ASP A 47 -23.68 3.49 -38.60
N ARG A 48 -23.58 2.18 -38.33
CA ARG A 48 -24.69 1.32 -37.91
C ARG A 48 -24.42 0.59 -36.60
N ALA A 49 -23.44 1.02 -35.83
CA ALA A 49 -23.09 0.40 -34.55
C ALA A 49 -24.26 0.48 -33.56
N ILE A 50 -24.98 1.60 -33.49
CA ILE A 50 -26.18 1.74 -32.63
C ILE A 50 -27.29 0.76 -33.05
N ASN A 51 -27.52 0.58 -34.36
CA ASN A 51 -28.50 -0.38 -34.86
C ASN A 51 -28.14 -1.81 -34.43
N TRP A 52 -26.87 -2.20 -34.58
CA TRP A 52 -26.39 -3.53 -34.18
C TRP A 52 -26.37 -3.73 -32.67
N TYR A 53 -26.07 -2.67 -31.90
CA TYR A 53 -26.09 -2.72 -30.44
C TYR A 53 -27.51 -2.90 -29.90
N THR A 54 -28.50 -2.28 -30.53
CA THR A 54 -29.90 -2.36 -30.08
C THR A 54 -30.65 -3.57 -30.63
N ASP A 55 -30.14 -4.24 -31.66
CA ASP A 55 -30.69 -5.52 -32.11
C ASP A 55 -30.43 -6.62 -31.06
N GLU A 56 -31.41 -7.50 -30.83
CA GLU A 56 -31.26 -8.64 -29.93
C GLU A 56 -30.35 -9.70 -30.59
N CYS A 57 -29.04 -9.44 -30.58
CA CYS A 57 -28.00 -10.27 -31.17
C CYS A 57 -26.85 -10.51 -30.18
N PHE A 58 -25.87 -11.32 -30.62
CA PHE A 58 -24.65 -11.62 -29.88
C PHE A 58 -23.94 -10.38 -29.33
N LEU A 59 -23.93 -9.25 -30.06
CA LEU A 59 -23.26 -8.02 -29.64
C LEU A 59 -23.88 -7.44 -28.36
N TYR A 60 -25.19 -7.21 -28.36
CA TYR A 60 -25.89 -6.68 -27.19
C TYR A 60 -25.67 -7.55 -25.95
N LYS A 61 -25.79 -8.88 -26.11
CA LYS A 61 -25.70 -9.83 -25.00
C LYS A 61 -24.29 -9.92 -24.43
N LEU A 62 -23.29 -10.18 -25.29
CA LEU A 62 -21.91 -10.38 -24.85
C LEU A 62 -21.26 -9.08 -24.40
N LEU A 63 -21.51 -7.96 -25.07
CA LEU A 63 -20.95 -6.67 -24.67
C LEU A 63 -21.50 -6.22 -23.32
N ASN A 64 -22.81 -6.27 -23.11
CA ASN A 64 -23.40 -5.90 -21.81
C ASN A 64 -23.03 -6.89 -20.71
N GLN A 65 -22.86 -8.18 -21.04
CA GLN A 65 -22.28 -9.12 -20.09
C GLN A 65 -20.87 -8.70 -19.73
N ALA A 66 -19.99 -8.44 -20.69
CA ALA A 66 -18.61 -8.07 -20.47
C ALA A 66 -18.46 -6.78 -19.65
N LEU A 67 -19.28 -5.76 -19.94
CA LEU A 67 -19.30 -4.51 -19.19
C LEU A 67 -19.80 -4.72 -17.75
N ARG A 68 -20.84 -5.55 -17.56
CA ARG A 68 -21.42 -5.84 -16.23
C ARG A 68 -20.54 -6.73 -15.36
N THR A 69 -19.89 -7.73 -15.95
CA THR A 69 -19.00 -8.66 -15.24
C THR A 69 -17.55 -8.19 -15.22
N GLU A 70 -17.27 -7.05 -15.84
CA GLU A 70 -15.91 -6.53 -16.03
C GLU A 70 -14.99 -7.59 -16.65
N ASP A 71 -15.51 -8.34 -17.63
CA ASP A 71 -14.74 -9.36 -18.33
C ASP A 71 -13.79 -8.68 -19.31
N ILE A 72 -12.58 -8.44 -18.84
CA ILE A 72 -11.52 -7.75 -19.55
C ILE A 72 -11.15 -8.42 -20.88
N GLN A 73 -11.19 -9.75 -20.94
CA GLN A 73 -10.86 -10.46 -22.17
C GLN A 73 -11.92 -10.16 -23.23
N LEU A 74 -13.20 -10.22 -22.85
CA LEU A 74 -14.29 -9.81 -23.73
C LEU A 74 -14.22 -8.32 -24.05
N LEU A 75 -13.95 -7.43 -23.10
CA LEU A 75 -13.84 -5.99 -23.35
C LEU A 75 -12.69 -5.65 -24.32
N TYR A 76 -11.55 -6.34 -24.19
CA TYR A 76 -10.45 -6.25 -25.14
C TYR A 76 -10.89 -6.72 -26.53
N SER A 77 -11.56 -7.86 -26.64
CA SER A 77 -12.01 -8.38 -27.93
C SER A 77 -13.06 -7.49 -28.60
N PHE A 78 -13.98 -6.94 -27.81
CA PHE A 78 -15.03 -6.04 -28.28
C PHE A 78 -14.55 -4.60 -28.51
N ARG A 79 -13.25 -4.29 -28.32
CA ARG A 79 -12.69 -2.94 -28.51
C ARG A 79 -13.09 -2.33 -29.84
N PHE A 80 -13.05 -3.11 -30.92
CA PHE A 80 -13.42 -2.66 -32.27
C PHE A 80 -14.84 -2.05 -32.29
N PHE A 81 -15.82 -2.81 -31.80
CA PHE A 81 -17.22 -2.39 -31.81
C PHE A 81 -17.52 -1.31 -30.76
N ILE A 82 -16.87 -1.35 -29.59
CA ILE A 82 -17.01 -0.31 -28.55
C ILE A 82 -16.56 1.05 -29.08
N ILE A 83 -15.45 1.10 -29.83
CA ILE A 83 -14.93 2.34 -30.44
C ILE A 83 -15.95 2.93 -31.41
N ASP A 84 -16.47 2.11 -32.33
CA ASP A 84 -17.48 2.55 -33.32
C ASP A 84 -18.77 3.00 -32.64
N LEU A 85 -19.27 2.24 -31.67
CA LEU A 85 -20.48 2.56 -30.93
C LEU A 85 -20.34 3.89 -30.19
N CYS A 86 -19.22 4.12 -29.50
CA CYS A 86 -18.95 5.40 -28.85
C CYS A 86 -18.85 6.56 -29.86
N ALA A 87 -18.20 6.35 -31.00
CA ALA A 87 -18.04 7.39 -32.02
C ALA A 87 -19.37 7.77 -32.69
N GLU A 88 -20.21 6.78 -32.98
CA GLU A 88 -21.56 7.02 -33.50
C GLU A 88 -22.43 7.75 -32.47
N LEU A 89 -22.40 7.30 -31.21
CA LEU A 89 -23.16 7.94 -30.13
C LEU A 89 -22.75 9.41 -29.92
N GLU A 90 -21.47 9.73 -30.02
CA GLU A 90 -20.95 11.10 -29.95
C GLU A 90 -21.45 11.97 -31.13
N ARG A 91 -21.48 11.42 -32.35
CA ARG A 91 -22.04 12.14 -33.51
C ARG A 91 -23.54 12.40 -33.36
N GLU A 92 -24.29 11.42 -32.88
CA GLU A 92 -25.74 11.54 -32.68
C GLU A 92 -26.07 12.47 -31.50
N SER A 93 -25.22 12.50 -30.47
CA SER A 93 -25.35 13.40 -29.33
C SER A 93 -25.28 14.87 -29.74
N GLU A 94 -24.45 15.23 -30.72
CA GLU A 94 -24.37 16.61 -31.23
C GLU A 94 -25.70 17.09 -31.86
N LYS A 95 -26.55 16.18 -32.35
CA LYS A 95 -27.84 16.56 -32.97
C LYS A 95 -28.85 17.05 -31.94
N ILE A 96 -28.81 16.52 -30.72
CA ILE A 96 -29.75 16.87 -29.63
C ILE A 96 -29.18 17.93 -28.67
N LYS A 97 -27.95 18.41 -28.92
CA LYS A 97 -27.24 19.38 -28.08
C LYS A 97 -28.01 20.67 -27.80
N ASN A 98 -28.86 21.08 -28.72
CA ASN A 98 -29.66 22.30 -28.63
C ASN A 98 -31.07 22.06 -28.05
N GLU A 99 -31.43 20.85 -27.65
CA GLU A 99 -32.76 20.55 -27.07
C GLU A 99 -32.96 21.16 -25.66
N GLY A 100 -31.88 21.58 -25.00
CA GLY A 100 -31.92 22.10 -23.64
C GLY A 100 -32.11 20.98 -22.61
N HIS A 101 -33.10 21.11 -21.73
CA HIS A 101 -33.32 20.11 -20.68
C HIS A 101 -34.08 18.88 -21.21
N LEU A 102 -33.43 17.72 -21.08
CA LEU A 102 -33.95 16.40 -21.40
C LEU A 102 -34.34 15.67 -20.09
N THR A 103 -35.54 15.09 -20.05
CA THR A 103 -35.98 14.22 -18.95
C THR A 103 -36.26 12.82 -19.48
N VAL A 104 -35.63 11.83 -18.87
CA VAL A 104 -35.72 10.42 -19.27
C VAL A 104 -35.83 9.51 -18.04
N TYR A 105 -36.36 8.31 -18.26
CA TYR A 105 -36.77 7.39 -17.22
C TYR A 105 -36.21 5.99 -17.44
N ARG A 106 -35.89 5.30 -16.35
CA ARG A 106 -35.53 3.87 -16.37
C ARG A 106 -36.10 3.16 -15.14
N GLY A 107 -36.82 2.07 -15.37
CA GLY A 107 -37.26 1.17 -14.30
C GLY A 107 -36.30 0.00 -14.16
N GLN A 108 -35.95 -0.35 -12.93
CA GLN A 108 -35.09 -1.49 -12.64
C GLN A 108 -35.42 -2.15 -11.29
N MET A 109 -35.24 -3.46 -11.22
CA MET A 109 -35.19 -4.20 -9.96
C MET A 109 -33.76 -4.14 -9.40
N MET A 110 -33.58 -3.63 -8.18
CA MET A 110 -32.27 -3.45 -7.54
C MET A 110 -32.18 -4.28 -6.27
N HIS A 111 -31.02 -4.89 -5.98
CA HIS A 111 -30.86 -5.64 -4.74
C HIS A 111 -30.91 -4.70 -3.52
N LYS A 112 -31.51 -5.14 -2.42
CA LYS A 112 -31.70 -4.30 -1.21
C LYS A 112 -30.41 -3.68 -0.68
N GLU A 113 -29.31 -4.43 -0.70
CA GLU A 113 -28.01 -3.93 -0.23
C GLU A 113 -27.44 -2.83 -1.14
N GLU A 114 -27.55 -3.00 -2.46
CA GLU A 114 -27.13 -1.99 -3.43
C GLU A 114 -27.99 -0.73 -3.33
N PHE A 115 -29.30 -0.90 -3.13
CA PHE A 115 -30.21 0.20 -2.91
C PHE A 115 -29.90 0.96 -1.61
N HIS A 116 -29.58 0.24 -0.53
CA HIS A 116 -29.17 0.86 0.73
C HIS A 116 -27.87 1.67 0.57
N LYS A 117 -26.88 1.17 -0.19
CA LYS A 117 -25.68 1.93 -0.55
C LYS A 117 -26.04 3.20 -1.32
N LEU A 118 -26.93 3.10 -2.30
CA LEU A 118 -27.42 4.25 -3.07
C LEU A 118 -28.07 5.30 -2.16
N GLN A 119 -28.86 4.89 -1.16
CA GLN A 119 -29.48 5.80 -0.19
C GLN A 119 -28.45 6.55 0.68
N HIS A 120 -27.32 5.92 1.01
CA HIS A 120 -26.25 6.55 1.80
C HIS A 120 -25.37 7.49 0.96
N SER A 121 -25.49 7.42 -0.36
CA SER A 121 -24.70 8.19 -1.33
C SER A 121 -25.44 9.42 -1.89
N ILE A 122 -26.50 9.90 -1.23
CA ILE A 122 -27.22 11.12 -1.64
C ILE A 122 -26.25 12.31 -1.68
N GLY A 123 -26.29 13.07 -2.77
CA GLY A 123 -25.35 14.15 -3.08
C GLY A 123 -24.06 13.67 -3.76
N GLY A 124 -23.78 12.37 -3.76
CA GLY A 124 -22.65 11.74 -4.43
C GLY A 124 -22.86 11.55 -5.94
N LEU A 125 -21.78 11.17 -6.62
CA LEU A 125 -21.74 10.87 -8.04
C LEU A 125 -21.81 9.36 -8.28
N ILE A 126 -22.52 8.94 -9.33
CA ILE A 126 -22.61 7.54 -9.79
C ILE A 126 -22.35 7.45 -11.29
N SER A 127 -21.72 6.35 -11.70
CA SER A 127 -21.58 5.94 -13.11
C SER A 127 -22.21 4.57 -13.33
N THR A 128 -22.48 4.22 -14.57
CA THR A 128 -23.05 2.92 -14.94
C THR A 128 -21.98 1.99 -15.49
N ASN A 129 -22.02 0.71 -15.13
CA ASN A 129 -21.12 -0.33 -15.65
C ASN A 129 -21.55 -0.80 -17.05
N GLY A 130 -22.02 0.13 -17.90
CA GLY A 130 -22.70 -0.18 -19.16
C GLY A 130 -23.25 1.08 -19.83
N PHE A 131 -23.57 0.98 -21.12
CA PHE A 131 -24.35 2.03 -21.79
C PHE A 131 -25.73 2.09 -21.14
N PHE A 132 -26.16 3.29 -20.74
CA PHE A 132 -27.35 3.43 -19.94
C PHE A 132 -28.55 3.74 -20.83
N SER A 133 -29.34 2.70 -21.12
CA SER A 133 -30.57 2.81 -21.90
C SER A 133 -31.70 3.37 -21.04
N THR A 134 -32.40 4.37 -21.57
CA THR A 134 -33.50 5.08 -20.90
C THR A 134 -34.60 5.41 -21.90
N SER A 135 -35.79 5.79 -21.43
CA SER A 135 -36.90 6.18 -22.29
C SER A 135 -37.37 7.61 -21.99
N ARG A 136 -37.79 8.35 -23.02
CA ARG A 136 -38.54 9.62 -22.83
C ARG A 136 -39.96 9.39 -22.29
N ASP A 137 -40.47 8.14 -22.30
CA ASP A 137 -41.79 7.78 -21.80
C ASP A 137 -41.69 7.04 -20.45
N ILE A 138 -42.23 7.66 -19.41
CA ILE A 138 -42.25 7.10 -18.06
C ILE A 138 -43.04 5.79 -17.97
N ASN A 139 -44.07 5.59 -18.81
CA ASN A 139 -44.89 4.38 -18.78
C ASN A 139 -44.07 3.15 -19.22
N ILE A 140 -43.13 3.35 -20.14
CA ILE A 140 -42.22 2.31 -20.60
C ILE A 140 -41.29 1.91 -19.45
N ALA A 141 -40.74 2.90 -18.72
CA ALA A 141 -39.94 2.65 -17.53
C ALA A 141 -40.72 1.85 -16.45
N PHE A 142 -41.99 2.18 -16.22
CA PHE A 142 -42.85 1.40 -15.31
C PHE A 142 -43.07 -0.05 -15.78
N GLY A 143 -43.09 -0.29 -17.10
CA GLY A 143 -43.20 -1.64 -17.67
C GLY A 143 -42.08 -2.59 -17.24
N PHE A 144 -40.89 -2.06 -16.93
CA PHE A 144 -39.75 -2.84 -16.44
C PHE A 144 -39.80 -3.12 -14.93
N LEU A 145 -40.74 -2.51 -14.19
CA LEU A 145 -40.92 -2.76 -12.75
C LEU A 145 -41.84 -3.96 -12.52
N THR A 146 -41.27 -5.17 -12.54
CA THR A 146 -41.97 -6.41 -12.20
C THR A 146 -42.31 -6.50 -10.69
N LYS A 147 -43.05 -7.54 -10.26
CA LYS A 147 -43.45 -7.70 -8.84
C LYS A 147 -42.22 -7.79 -7.93
N SER A 148 -42.26 -7.05 -6.81
CA SER A 148 -41.24 -7.09 -5.78
C SER A 148 -41.13 -8.49 -5.16
N ASN A 149 -39.90 -8.99 -5.06
CA ASN A 149 -39.59 -10.20 -4.29
C ASN A 149 -38.85 -9.80 -3.01
N SER A 150 -38.68 -10.73 -2.06
CA SER A 150 -38.07 -10.44 -0.74
C SER A 150 -36.66 -9.83 -0.80
N THR A 151 -35.94 -9.99 -1.91
CA THR A 151 -34.54 -9.57 -2.09
C THR A 151 -34.35 -8.25 -2.84
N ASN A 152 -35.34 -7.80 -3.62
CA ASN A 152 -35.17 -6.70 -4.57
C ASN A 152 -36.20 -5.58 -4.35
N GLU A 153 -35.74 -4.34 -4.47
CA GLU A 153 -36.54 -3.12 -4.46
C GLU A 153 -36.90 -2.70 -5.90
N ARG A 154 -38.09 -2.12 -6.06
CA ARG A 154 -38.56 -1.53 -7.33
C ARG A 154 -38.06 -0.09 -7.39
N VAL A 155 -37.17 0.22 -8.33
CA VAL A 155 -36.53 1.54 -8.42
C VAL A 155 -36.80 2.17 -9.79
N LEU A 156 -37.40 3.36 -9.77
CA LEU A 156 -37.57 4.23 -10.92
C LEU A 156 -36.53 5.34 -10.86
N PHE A 157 -35.66 5.38 -11.86
CA PHE A 157 -34.76 6.49 -12.09
C PHE A 157 -35.45 7.55 -12.94
N GLU A 158 -35.53 8.78 -12.42
CA GLU A 158 -35.89 9.98 -13.16
C GLU A 158 -34.62 10.81 -13.36
N ILE A 159 -34.20 10.96 -14.61
CA ILE A 159 -32.90 11.52 -14.96
C ILE A 159 -33.13 12.82 -15.70
N GLN A 160 -32.57 13.89 -15.17
CA GLN A 160 -32.46 15.18 -15.84
C GLN A 160 -31.09 15.28 -16.50
N ALA A 161 -31.06 15.54 -17.79
CA ALA A 161 -29.84 15.68 -18.57
C ALA A 161 -29.89 16.96 -19.39
N ASP A 162 -28.76 17.64 -19.52
CA ASP A 162 -28.59 18.76 -20.46
C ASP A 162 -27.52 18.36 -21.47
N PRO A 163 -27.90 17.97 -22.71
CA PRO A 163 -26.95 17.55 -23.73
C PRO A 163 -25.98 18.64 -24.18
N SER A 164 -26.20 19.92 -23.80
CA SER A 164 -25.24 21.00 -24.08
C SER A 164 -23.98 20.93 -23.20
N ILE A 165 -24.07 20.22 -22.07
CA ILE A 165 -22.96 20.01 -21.15
C ILE A 165 -21.97 19.01 -21.75
N LEU A 166 -20.68 19.39 -21.84
CA LEU A 166 -19.63 18.60 -22.50
C LEU A 166 -19.51 17.15 -22.00
N GLY A 167 -19.78 16.92 -20.70
CA GLY A 167 -19.69 15.59 -20.08
C GLY A 167 -20.92 14.71 -20.25
N VAL A 168 -22.01 15.22 -20.82
CA VAL A 168 -23.29 14.51 -20.97
C VAL A 168 -23.42 14.02 -22.41
N ILE A 169 -22.85 12.86 -22.69
CA ILE A 169 -22.91 12.24 -24.02
C ILE A 169 -24.12 11.30 -24.06
N CYS A 170 -25.18 11.72 -24.74
CA CYS A 170 -26.38 10.93 -24.93
C CYS A 170 -26.99 11.18 -26.31
N ALA A 171 -27.63 10.17 -26.88
CA ALA A 171 -28.30 10.28 -28.17
C ALA A 171 -29.75 9.81 -28.07
N ASP A 172 -30.65 10.52 -28.75
CA ASP A 172 -31.98 10.01 -29.05
C ASP A 172 -31.85 9.02 -30.21
N ILE A 173 -32.08 7.74 -29.90
CA ILE A 173 -31.90 6.66 -30.85
C ILE A 173 -33.25 6.10 -31.32
N SER A 174 -34.35 6.81 -31.08
CA SER A 174 -35.71 6.37 -31.47
C SER A 174 -35.84 6.06 -32.97
N SER A 175 -35.07 6.73 -33.83
CA SER A 175 -35.08 6.51 -35.29
C SER A 175 -34.12 5.43 -35.77
N MET A 176 -33.28 4.89 -34.90
CA MET A 176 -32.19 3.96 -35.23
C MET A 176 -32.27 2.65 -34.44
N GLY A 177 -32.88 2.67 -33.25
CA GLY A 177 -33.06 1.51 -32.41
C GLY A 177 -33.94 0.44 -33.06
N SER A 178 -33.71 -0.82 -32.67
CA SER A 178 -34.54 -1.94 -33.07
C SER A 178 -36.01 -1.80 -32.63
N MET A 179 -36.27 -1.01 -31.58
CA MET A 179 -37.60 -0.77 -31.01
C MET A 179 -37.97 0.74 -30.97
N PRO A 180 -38.39 1.34 -32.10
CA PRO A 180 -38.67 2.79 -32.19
C PRO A 180 -39.73 3.31 -31.21
N TRP A 181 -40.67 2.45 -30.78
CA TRP A 181 -41.72 2.83 -29.83
C TRP A 181 -41.19 3.05 -28.41
N GLU A 182 -39.98 2.59 -28.08
CA GLU A 182 -39.39 2.79 -26.75
C GLU A 182 -38.94 4.23 -26.50
N ARG A 183 -38.89 5.06 -27.55
CA ARG A 183 -38.40 6.44 -27.49
C ARG A 183 -37.08 6.53 -26.73
N GLU A 184 -36.17 5.63 -27.11
CA GLU A 184 -34.97 5.33 -26.35
C GLU A 184 -33.95 6.47 -26.46
N VAL A 185 -33.39 6.83 -25.31
CA VAL A 185 -32.22 7.69 -25.18
C VAL A 185 -31.11 6.87 -24.55
N LEU A 186 -30.00 6.75 -25.28
CA LEU A 186 -28.85 5.98 -24.85
C LEU A 186 -27.74 6.91 -24.36
N PHE A 187 -27.30 6.72 -23.12
CA PHE A 187 -26.16 7.44 -22.57
C PHE A 187 -24.86 6.66 -22.77
N SER A 188 -23.79 7.41 -23.03
CA SER A 188 -22.44 6.89 -23.09
C SER A 188 -21.98 6.41 -21.71
N LEU A 189 -21.12 5.41 -21.70
CA LEU A 189 -20.46 4.85 -20.51
C LEU A 189 -19.74 5.89 -19.62
N ASN A 190 -19.34 7.03 -20.18
CA ASN A 190 -18.62 8.08 -19.45
C ASN A 190 -19.56 9.09 -18.77
N THR A 191 -20.89 8.96 -18.94
CA THR A 191 -21.84 9.89 -18.31
C THR A 191 -21.94 9.59 -16.83
N VAL A 192 -21.75 10.63 -16.02
CA VAL A 192 -21.86 10.55 -14.56
C VAL A 192 -23.10 11.29 -14.10
N PHE A 193 -23.78 10.73 -13.12
CA PHE A 193 -25.02 11.25 -12.58
C PHE A 193 -24.85 11.59 -11.10
N GLN A 194 -25.37 12.73 -10.67
CA GLN A 194 -25.46 13.07 -9.26
C GLN A 194 -26.78 12.56 -8.68
N ILE A 195 -26.72 11.90 -7.51
CA ILE A 195 -27.93 11.48 -6.78
C ILE A 195 -28.50 12.70 -6.05
N VAL A 196 -29.64 13.21 -6.51
CA VAL A 196 -30.29 14.39 -5.92
C VAL A 196 -31.19 13.99 -4.76
N SER A 197 -32.03 12.99 -4.95
CA SER A 197 -32.96 12.54 -3.93
C SER A 197 -33.41 11.09 -4.14
N VAL A 198 -33.85 10.45 -3.06
CA VAL A 198 -34.47 9.13 -3.07
C VAL A 198 -35.78 9.25 -2.29
N ASN A 199 -36.92 9.09 -2.97
CA ASN A 199 -38.25 9.25 -2.40
C ASN A 199 -39.11 8.01 -2.67
N THR A 200 -40.16 7.80 -1.88
CA THR A 200 -41.15 6.76 -2.18
C THR A 200 -42.22 7.30 -3.13
N ASP A 201 -42.54 6.54 -4.17
CA ASP A 201 -43.71 6.75 -5.01
C ASP A 201 -44.82 5.79 -4.57
N SER A 202 -45.73 6.31 -3.75
CA SER A 202 -46.87 5.57 -3.22
C SER A 202 -47.89 5.16 -4.28
N THR A 203 -47.88 5.80 -5.46
CA THR A 203 -48.85 5.51 -6.52
C THR A 203 -48.47 4.26 -7.32
N HIS A 204 -47.17 4.01 -7.48
CA HIS A 204 -46.65 2.86 -8.25
C HIS A 204 -45.99 1.79 -7.37
N ASP A 205 -45.94 2.01 -6.04
CA ASP A 205 -45.27 1.13 -5.07
C ASP A 205 -43.81 0.87 -5.46
N ALA A 206 -43.08 1.97 -5.67
CA ALA A 206 -41.68 1.98 -6.11
C ALA A 206 -40.91 3.13 -5.45
N TRP A 207 -39.59 3.00 -5.39
CA TRP A 207 -38.68 4.08 -5.03
C TRP A 207 -38.39 4.93 -6.25
N LYS A 208 -38.54 6.25 -6.12
CA LYS A 208 -38.16 7.23 -7.13
C LYS A 208 -36.81 7.83 -6.78
N VAL A 209 -35.81 7.58 -7.61
CA VAL A 209 -34.46 8.13 -7.50
C VAL A 209 -34.30 9.23 -8.54
N GLN A 210 -34.00 10.44 -8.08
CA GLN A 210 -33.74 11.58 -8.98
C GLN A 210 -32.25 11.72 -9.23
N LEU A 211 -31.90 11.71 -10.50
CA LEU A 211 -30.54 11.84 -11.00
C LEU A 211 -30.41 13.08 -11.87
N VAL A 212 -29.26 13.75 -11.79
CA VAL A 212 -28.89 14.84 -12.70
C VAL A 212 -27.59 14.46 -13.39
N ALA A 213 -27.58 14.41 -14.72
CA ALA A 213 -26.36 14.22 -15.48
C ALA A 213 -25.44 15.44 -15.29
N SER A 214 -24.17 15.18 -15.01
CA SER A 214 -23.20 16.19 -14.57
C SER A 214 -21.92 16.13 -15.39
N ASP A 215 -21.27 17.28 -15.60
CA ASP A 215 -19.92 17.31 -16.18
C ASP A 215 -18.83 16.99 -15.17
N GLN A 216 -19.11 16.99 -13.87
CA GLN A 216 -18.09 16.77 -12.85
C GLN A 216 -17.33 15.46 -13.07
N GLY A 217 -18.02 14.41 -13.50
CA GLY A 217 -17.38 13.14 -13.86
C GLY A 217 -16.47 13.26 -15.08
N ALA A 218 -16.91 13.97 -16.13
CA ALA A 218 -16.11 14.17 -17.34
C ALA A 218 -14.92 15.10 -17.11
N GLN A 219 -15.06 16.14 -16.28
CA GLN A 219 -13.96 17.02 -15.87
C GLN A 219 -12.88 16.22 -15.12
N LYS A 220 -13.29 15.42 -14.13
CA LYS A 220 -12.41 14.52 -13.37
C LYS A 220 -11.70 13.53 -14.29
N VAL A 221 -12.43 12.87 -15.20
CA VAL A 221 -11.83 11.96 -16.18
C VAL A 221 -10.86 12.69 -17.10
N ASN A 222 -11.18 13.91 -17.56
CA ASN A 222 -10.30 14.69 -18.43
C ASN A 222 -9.02 15.17 -17.71
N GLU A 223 -9.10 15.59 -16.46
CA GLU A 223 -7.93 15.93 -15.63
C GLU A 223 -7.04 14.72 -15.43
N TYR A 224 -7.63 13.58 -15.04
CA TYR A 224 -6.89 12.34 -14.91
C TYR A 224 -6.30 11.90 -16.25
N VAL A 225 -7.04 12.00 -17.35
CA VAL A 225 -6.54 11.73 -18.70
C VAL A 225 -5.36 12.62 -19.06
N LYS A 226 -5.35 13.90 -18.67
CA LYS A 226 -4.18 14.79 -18.90
C LYS A 226 -2.96 14.31 -18.12
N TRP A 227 -3.13 13.92 -16.85
CA TRP A 227 -2.04 13.30 -16.08
C TRP A 227 -1.58 12.01 -16.75
N LEU A 228 -2.52 11.15 -17.14
CA LEU A 228 -2.23 9.92 -17.83
C LEU A 228 -1.49 10.17 -19.14
N GLN A 229 -1.86 11.15 -19.95
CA GLN A 229 -1.15 11.45 -21.21
C GLN A 229 0.32 11.76 -20.97
N ILE A 230 0.64 12.46 -19.88
CA ILE A 230 2.03 12.73 -19.47
C ILE A 230 2.76 11.45 -19.04
N GLU A 231 2.04 10.47 -18.49
CA GLU A 231 2.58 9.16 -18.10
C GLU A 231 2.61 8.12 -19.24
N ILE A 232 1.70 8.24 -20.22
CA ILE A 232 1.48 7.34 -21.36
C ILE A 232 2.56 7.52 -22.45
N ASP A 233 3.31 8.62 -22.44
CA ASP A 233 4.32 8.96 -23.46
C ASP A 233 5.44 7.91 -23.64
N TYR A 234 5.40 6.80 -22.88
CA TYR A 234 6.34 5.68 -22.95
C TYR A 234 5.71 4.29 -23.18
N SER A 235 4.39 4.13 -23.31
CA SER A 235 3.73 2.81 -23.46
C SER A 235 2.57 2.79 -24.45
N SER A 236 2.56 1.80 -25.35
CA SER A 236 1.44 1.52 -26.26
C SER A 236 0.12 1.32 -25.50
N PRO A 237 -1.04 1.75 -26.05
CA PRO A 237 -2.35 1.55 -25.45
C PRO A 237 -2.64 0.10 -25.02
N LEU A 238 -2.07 -0.88 -25.73
CA LEU A 238 -2.15 -2.31 -25.39
C LEU A 238 -1.50 -2.62 -24.04
N VAL A 239 -0.26 -2.17 -23.83
CA VAL A 239 0.49 -2.39 -22.59
C VAL A 239 -0.17 -1.64 -21.44
N TYR A 240 -0.60 -0.41 -21.74
CA TYR A 240 -1.20 0.46 -20.74
C TYR A 240 -2.52 -0.06 -20.19
N PHE A 241 -3.37 -0.66 -21.05
CA PHE A 241 -4.59 -1.32 -20.60
C PHE A 241 -4.29 -2.40 -19.55
N GLY A 242 -3.30 -3.26 -19.80
CA GLY A 242 -2.88 -4.28 -18.82
C GLY A 242 -2.31 -3.66 -17.54
N ARG A 243 -1.61 -2.52 -17.64
CA ARG A 243 -1.12 -1.79 -16.47
C ARG A 243 -2.27 -1.31 -15.57
N LEU A 244 -3.32 -0.72 -16.15
CA LEU A 244 -4.47 -0.24 -15.39
C LEU A 244 -5.12 -1.36 -14.56
N LEU A 245 -5.20 -2.57 -15.11
CA LEU A 245 -5.77 -3.73 -14.42
C LEU A 245 -5.06 -4.03 -13.11
N TRP A 246 -3.72 -4.07 -13.11
CA TRP A 246 -2.97 -4.39 -11.90
C TRP A 246 -2.75 -3.19 -10.98
N SER A 247 -2.50 -2.01 -11.53
CA SER A 247 -2.11 -0.82 -10.75
C SER A 247 -3.29 -0.02 -10.19
N GLU A 248 -4.31 0.25 -11.00
CA GLU A 248 -5.44 1.09 -10.60
C GLU A 248 -6.62 0.25 -10.08
N PHE A 249 -6.86 -0.92 -10.68
CA PHE A 249 -7.97 -1.79 -10.30
C PHE A 249 -7.58 -2.93 -9.35
N GLY A 250 -6.28 -3.18 -9.13
CA GLY A 250 -5.80 -4.27 -8.27
C GLY A 250 -6.18 -5.68 -8.75
N GLN A 251 -6.62 -5.81 -10.00
CA GLN A 251 -7.11 -7.06 -10.61
C GLN A 251 -5.93 -7.90 -11.13
N LEU A 252 -5.05 -8.36 -10.23
CA LEU A 252 -3.81 -9.07 -10.57
C LEU A 252 -4.04 -10.32 -11.46
N THR A 253 -5.09 -11.10 -11.19
CA THR A 253 -5.43 -12.29 -12.00
C THR A 253 -5.85 -11.92 -13.42
N GLN A 254 -6.62 -10.84 -13.58
CA GLN A 254 -7.07 -10.41 -14.90
C GLN A 254 -5.90 -9.80 -15.69
N ALA A 255 -5.04 -9.02 -15.03
CA ALA A 255 -3.80 -8.51 -15.62
C ALA A 255 -2.88 -9.64 -16.08
N GLU A 256 -2.71 -10.70 -15.26
CA GLU A 256 -1.95 -11.89 -15.63
C GLU A 256 -2.52 -12.58 -16.88
N ASN A 257 -3.84 -12.82 -16.91
CA ASN A 257 -4.49 -13.45 -18.06
C ASN A 257 -4.33 -12.60 -19.33
N TYR A 258 -4.48 -11.28 -19.19
CA TYR A 258 -4.33 -10.34 -20.29
C TYR A 258 -2.89 -10.32 -20.84
N PHE A 259 -1.86 -10.23 -19.99
CA PHE A 259 -0.48 -10.24 -20.46
C PHE A 259 -0.04 -11.61 -21.00
N LYS A 260 -0.56 -12.73 -20.47
CA LYS A 260 -0.37 -14.06 -21.09
C LYS A 260 -0.95 -14.11 -22.49
N MET A 261 -2.19 -13.66 -22.66
CA MET A 261 -2.84 -13.56 -23.97
C MET A 261 -2.00 -12.70 -24.93
N LEU A 262 -1.48 -11.55 -24.50
CA LEU A 262 -0.61 -10.73 -25.35
C LEU A 262 0.70 -11.44 -25.71
N LEU A 263 1.32 -12.18 -24.79
CA LEU A 263 2.54 -12.94 -25.08
C LEU A 263 2.31 -14.08 -26.08
N ASP A 264 1.12 -14.69 -26.07
CA ASP A 264 0.77 -15.79 -26.98
C ASP A 264 0.34 -15.29 -28.37
N THR A 265 -0.23 -14.08 -28.45
CA THR A 265 -0.82 -13.54 -29.69
C THR A 265 0.09 -12.58 -30.45
N LEU A 266 0.96 -11.83 -29.76
CA LEU A 266 1.86 -10.88 -30.40
C LEU A 266 3.07 -11.60 -31.02
N PRO A 267 3.51 -11.19 -32.23
CA PRO A 267 4.76 -11.66 -32.81
C PRO A 267 5.97 -11.41 -31.90
N VAL A 268 6.96 -12.30 -31.94
CA VAL A 268 8.17 -12.21 -31.10
C VAL A 268 8.94 -10.90 -31.30
N ASP A 269 8.88 -10.33 -32.50
CA ASP A 269 9.50 -9.06 -32.90
C ASP A 269 8.61 -7.83 -32.69
N HIS A 270 7.41 -7.99 -32.12
CA HIS A 270 6.48 -6.89 -31.89
C HIS A 270 7.12 -5.81 -30.97
N PRO A 271 6.97 -4.51 -31.29
CA PRO A 271 7.67 -3.42 -30.59
C PRO A 271 7.38 -3.40 -29.08
N ASP A 272 6.17 -3.79 -28.69
CA ASP A 272 5.72 -3.81 -27.31
C ASP A 272 6.14 -5.06 -26.51
N MET A 273 6.75 -6.08 -27.12
CA MET A 273 7.07 -7.34 -26.42
C MET A 273 7.91 -7.13 -25.17
N ALA A 274 8.88 -6.22 -25.22
CA ALA A 274 9.68 -5.89 -24.05
C ALA A 274 8.84 -5.23 -22.94
N SER A 275 7.91 -4.35 -23.31
CA SER A 275 7.05 -3.65 -22.36
C SER A 275 5.98 -4.57 -21.77
N VAL A 276 5.43 -5.51 -22.56
CA VAL A 276 4.55 -6.58 -22.07
C VAL A 276 5.28 -7.44 -21.04
N ASN A 277 6.51 -7.90 -21.33
CA ASN A 277 7.30 -8.66 -20.36
C ASN A 277 7.59 -7.84 -19.10
N LEU A 278 7.86 -6.54 -19.23
CA LEU A 278 8.14 -5.67 -18.09
C LEU A 278 6.92 -5.46 -17.18
N GLU A 279 5.74 -5.18 -17.75
CA GLU A 279 4.52 -5.05 -16.95
C GLU A 279 4.10 -6.39 -16.35
N PHE A 280 4.30 -7.50 -17.08
CA PHE A 280 4.00 -8.82 -16.54
C PHE A 280 4.93 -9.20 -15.38
N SER A 281 6.18 -8.72 -15.42
CA SER A 281 7.07 -8.78 -14.26
C SER A 281 6.51 -8.04 -13.05
N HIS A 282 5.90 -6.86 -13.21
CA HIS A 282 5.28 -6.14 -12.10
C HIS A 282 4.09 -6.92 -11.52
N VAL A 283 3.27 -7.55 -12.38
CA VAL A 283 2.16 -8.40 -11.91
C VAL A 283 2.65 -9.55 -11.01
N TYR A 284 3.72 -10.24 -11.37
CA TYR A 284 4.28 -11.30 -10.53
C TYR A 284 4.96 -10.78 -9.27
N ASP A 285 5.57 -9.59 -9.32
CA ASP A 285 6.14 -8.92 -8.15
C ASP A 285 5.06 -8.61 -7.09
N GLU A 286 3.94 -8.01 -7.52
CA GLU A 286 2.78 -7.75 -6.65
C GLU A 286 2.14 -9.03 -6.10
N LYS A 287 2.20 -10.14 -6.85
CA LYS A 287 1.77 -11.47 -6.36
C LYS A 287 2.77 -12.13 -5.41
N GLY A 288 3.96 -11.55 -5.23
CA GLY A 288 5.03 -12.09 -4.39
C GLY A 288 5.85 -13.22 -5.04
N ASP A 289 5.67 -13.49 -6.33
CA ASP A 289 6.50 -14.43 -7.09
C ASP A 289 7.70 -13.71 -7.71
N TYR A 290 8.67 -13.37 -6.85
CA TYR A 290 9.85 -12.60 -7.23
C TYR A 290 10.74 -13.32 -8.25
N ASP A 291 10.72 -14.65 -8.31
CA ASP A 291 11.56 -15.41 -9.22
C ASP A 291 10.99 -15.39 -10.65
N LEU A 292 9.66 -15.50 -10.81
CA LEU A 292 9.03 -15.24 -12.11
C LEU A 292 9.14 -13.78 -12.51
N ALA A 293 8.95 -12.84 -11.59
CA ALA A 293 9.12 -11.41 -11.85
C ALA A 293 10.51 -11.12 -12.44
N LEU A 294 11.58 -11.60 -11.80
CA LEU A 294 12.95 -11.43 -12.31
C LEU A 294 13.13 -12.04 -13.71
N GLN A 295 12.60 -13.24 -13.97
CA GLN A 295 12.69 -13.86 -15.30
C GLN A 295 12.05 -12.98 -16.39
N TYR A 296 10.87 -12.42 -16.14
CA TYR A 296 10.19 -11.55 -17.11
C TYR A 296 10.92 -10.20 -17.28
N SER A 297 11.44 -9.62 -16.19
CA SER A 297 12.29 -8.42 -16.25
C SER A 297 13.58 -8.65 -17.05
N GLU A 298 14.24 -9.80 -16.89
CA GLU A 298 15.43 -10.19 -17.65
C GLU A 298 15.11 -10.39 -19.14
N ARG A 299 13.98 -11.01 -19.46
CA ARG A 299 13.49 -11.13 -20.84
C ARG A 299 13.25 -9.76 -21.47
N ALA A 300 12.57 -8.86 -20.75
CA ALA A 300 12.34 -7.49 -21.23
C ALA A 300 13.65 -6.74 -21.51
N LEU A 301 14.63 -6.87 -20.61
CA LEU A 301 15.97 -6.29 -20.77
C LEU A 301 16.68 -6.86 -22.01
N HIS A 302 16.64 -8.19 -22.18
CA HIS A 302 17.27 -8.87 -23.31
C HIS A 302 16.68 -8.41 -24.66
N ILE A 303 15.35 -8.32 -24.76
CA ILE A 303 14.66 -7.83 -25.97
C ILE A 303 15.10 -6.39 -26.27
N ARG A 304 15.12 -5.50 -25.27
CA ARG A 304 15.55 -4.09 -25.46
C ARG A 304 17.03 -3.94 -25.85
N GLN A 305 17.90 -4.87 -25.44
CA GLN A 305 19.30 -4.89 -25.87
C GLN A 305 19.46 -5.28 -27.35
N GLN A 306 18.55 -6.12 -27.86
CA GLN A 306 18.55 -6.57 -29.25
C GLN A 306 17.87 -5.57 -30.20
N GLN A 307 16.90 -4.78 -29.70
CA GLN A 307 16.25 -3.72 -30.48
C GLN A 307 17.26 -2.64 -30.91
N LYS A 308 17.21 -2.25 -32.20
CA LYS A 308 18.05 -1.19 -32.78
C LYS A 308 17.16 -0.02 -33.26
N PRO A 309 17.50 1.25 -32.92
CA PRO A 309 18.62 1.67 -32.07
C PRO A 309 18.44 1.28 -30.60
N ILE A 310 19.55 1.12 -29.87
CA ILE A 310 19.51 0.90 -28.42
C ILE A 310 19.07 2.20 -27.77
N VAL A 311 18.05 2.12 -26.93
CA VAL A 311 17.47 3.26 -26.22
C VAL A 311 17.82 3.17 -24.73
N PRO A 312 18.78 3.97 -24.21
CA PRO A 312 19.30 3.81 -22.85
C PRO A 312 18.26 3.91 -21.73
N HIS A 313 17.35 4.91 -21.77
CA HIS A 313 16.26 5.03 -20.79
C HIS A 313 15.35 3.78 -20.72
N ARG A 314 15.12 3.08 -21.84
CA ARG A 314 14.35 1.83 -21.82
C ARG A 314 15.10 0.69 -21.12
N LEU A 315 16.42 0.63 -21.24
CA LEU A 315 17.22 -0.33 -20.45
C LEU A 315 17.21 0.04 -18.97
N ALA A 316 17.29 1.34 -18.67
CA ALA A 316 17.25 1.86 -17.31
C ALA A 316 15.93 1.50 -16.60
N ALA A 317 14.80 1.54 -17.30
CA ALA A 317 13.51 1.13 -16.76
C ALA A 317 13.49 -0.36 -16.35
N CYS A 318 14.05 -1.27 -17.16
CA CYS A 318 14.15 -2.69 -16.80
C CYS A 318 15.03 -2.91 -15.57
N LEU A 319 16.19 -2.24 -15.50
CA LEU A 319 17.09 -2.31 -14.35
C LEU A 319 16.41 -1.77 -13.08
N ASN A 320 15.64 -0.69 -13.20
CA ASN A 320 14.86 -0.17 -12.09
C ASN A 320 13.82 -1.18 -11.59
N SER A 321 13.08 -1.84 -12.49
CA SER A 321 12.11 -2.88 -12.09
C SER A 321 12.78 -4.05 -11.38
N MET A 322 13.95 -4.50 -11.84
CA MET A 322 14.75 -5.50 -11.11
C MET A 322 15.14 -5.03 -9.71
N GLY A 323 15.51 -3.75 -9.56
CA GLY A 323 15.77 -3.15 -8.26
C GLY A 323 14.55 -3.15 -7.33
N VAL A 324 13.34 -2.93 -7.87
CA VAL A 324 12.08 -3.00 -7.10
C VAL A 324 11.85 -4.42 -6.59
N ILE A 325 11.99 -5.41 -7.46
CA ILE A 325 11.78 -6.83 -7.10
C ILE A 325 12.78 -7.26 -6.02
N TYR A 326 14.05 -6.88 -6.14
CA TYR A 326 15.04 -7.19 -5.09
C TYR A 326 14.74 -6.49 -3.77
N ARG A 327 14.22 -5.25 -3.80
CA ARG A 327 13.79 -4.54 -2.59
C ARG A 327 12.62 -5.26 -1.92
N HIS A 328 11.58 -5.67 -2.66
CA HIS A 328 10.45 -6.46 -2.13
C HIS A 328 10.89 -7.83 -1.60
N LYS A 329 11.90 -8.45 -2.22
CA LYS A 329 12.56 -9.68 -1.74
C LYS A 329 13.40 -9.46 -0.47
N GLY A 330 13.65 -8.22 -0.06
CA GLY A 330 14.46 -7.84 1.11
C GLY A 330 15.96 -7.72 0.85
N ASP A 331 16.43 -7.95 -0.38
CA ASP A 331 17.84 -7.83 -0.77
C ASP A 331 18.16 -6.37 -1.18
N LEU A 332 18.36 -5.53 -0.16
CA LEU A 332 18.61 -4.10 -0.33
C LEU A 332 19.95 -3.82 -1.04
N ASP A 333 20.94 -4.72 -0.97
CA ASP A 333 22.24 -4.53 -1.63
C ASP A 333 22.14 -4.70 -3.14
N ARG A 334 21.47 -5.77 -3.60
CA ARG A 334 21.19 -5.93 -5.04
C ARG A 334 20.26 -4.85 -5.56
N ALA A 335 19.26 -4.46 -4.77
CA ALA A 335 18.37 -3.36 -5.14
C ALA A 335 19.16 -2.09 -5.46
N LEU A 336 20.09 -1.68 -4.57
CA LEU A 336 20.96 -0.52 -4.80
C LEU A 336 21.82 -0.66 -6.06
N ASP A 337 22.40 -1.83 -6.31
CA ASP A 337 23.24 -2.06 -7.49
C ASP A 337 22.43 -1.85 -8.79
N TYR A 338 21.25 -2.47 -8.90
CA TYR A 338 20.38 -2.31 -10.06
C TYR A 338 19.86 -0.88 -10.24
N TYR A 339 19.47 -0.21 -9.14
CA TYR A 339 19.07 1.19 -9.22
C TYR A 339 20.22 2.11 -9.61
N GLN A 340 21.45 1.87 -9.14
CA GLN A 340 22.62 2.65 -9.52
C GLN A 340 22.98 2.44 -10.99
N GLN A 341 22.87 1.21 -11.50
CA GLN A 341 23.02 0.92 -12.92
C GLN A 341 21.94 1.65 -13.75
N SER A 342 20.69 1.66 -13.29
CA SER A 342 19.59 2.42 -13.92
C SER A 342 19.89 3.92 -13.95
N LEU A 343 20.29 4.50 -12.82
CA LEU A 343 20.64 5.92 -12.70
C LEU A 343 21.77 6.29 -13.67
N THR A 344 22.82 5.46 -13.73
CA THR A 344 23.96 5.64 -14.63
C THR A 344 23.52 5.68 -16.10
N LYS A 345 22.49 4.91 -16.50
CA LYS A 345 21.95 4.96 -17.86
C LYS A 345 21.26 6.30 -18.16
N TYR A 346 20.49 6.84 -17.20
CA TYR A 346 19.86 8.15 -17.34
C TYR A 346 20.88 9.30 -17.35
N GLU A 347 21.87 9.28 -16.46
CA GLU A 347 22.86 10.36 -16.33
C GLU A 347 23.83 10.43 -17.53
N ASN A 348 24.10 9.31 -18.20
CA ASN A 348 24.93 9.28 -19.40
C ASN A 348 24.20 9.75 -20.68
N GLU A 349 22.88 9.91 -20.63
CA GLU A 349 22.06 10.34 -21.76
C GLU A 349 22.02 11.89 -21.81
N VAL A 350 23.16 12.53 -22.11
CA VAL A 350 23.33 14.01 -22.10
C VAL A 350 22.36 14.76 -23.04
N SER A 351 21.77 14.06 -24.01
CA SER A 351 20.93 14.62 -25.08
C SER A 351 19.42 14.39 -24.91
N SER A 352 18.97 13.54 -23.99
CA SER A 352 17.54 13.31 -23.72
C SER A 352 17.19 13.99 -22.41
N GLY A 353 16.24 14.92 -22.40
CA GLY A 353 15.89 15.71 -21.21
C GLY A 353 15.54 14.87 -19.97
N LYS A 354 15.30 15.54 -18.85
CA LYS A 354 14.83 14.88 -17.62
C LYS A 354 13.59 14.03 -17.94
N HIS A 355 13.56 12.78 -17.46
CA HIS A 355 12.46 11.83 -17.67
C HIS A 355 11.80 11.47 -16.34
N LEU A 356 10.49 11.18 -16.36
CA LEU A 356 9.78 10.72 -15.16
C LEU A 356 10.36 9.43 -14.57
N HIS A 357 10.84 8.52 -15.42
CA HIS A 357 11.48 7.30 -14.95
C HIS A 357 12.85 7.55 -14.27
N HIS A 358 13.55 8.63 -14.60
CA HIS A 358 14.76 9.06 -13.88
C HIS A 358 14.39 9.48 -12.44
N ALA A 359 13.35 10.29 -12.28
CA ALA A 359 12.84 10.65 -10.95
C ALA A 359 12.38 9.43 -10.14
N ASN A 360 11.74 8.44 -10.78
CA ASN A 360 11.38 7.17 -10.14
C ASN A 360 12.59 6.39 -9.64
N THR A 361 13.66 6.28 -10.43
CA THR A 361 14.91 5.62 -9.99
C THR A 361 15.53 6.34 -8.79
N LEU A 362 15.58 7.67 -8.81
CA LEU A 362 16.08 8.47 -7.67
C LEU A 362 15.21 8.26 -6.42
N ARG A 363 13.88 8.31 -6.57
CA ARG A 363 12.94 8.02 -5.48
C ARG A 363 13.18 6.63 -4.88
N ASN A 364 13.39 5.61 -5.73
CA ASN A 364 13.63 4.25 -5.26
C ASN A 364 14.98 4.10 -4.55
N LEU A 365 16.05 4.76 -5.04
CA LEU A 365 17.33 4.87 -4.32
C LEU A 365 17.15 5.54 -2.95
N GLY A 366 16.41 6.64 -2.90
CA GLY A 366 16.07 7.33 -1.66
C GLY A 366 15.32 6.42 -0.69
N GLY A 367 14.37 5.63 -1.19
CA GLY A 367 13.66 4.61 -0.41
C GLY A 367 14.59 3.58 0.23
N VAL A 368 15.49 2.96 -0.55
CA VAL A 368 16.42 1.97 0.00
C VAL A 368 17.40 2.59 1.00
N HIS A 369 17.86 3.81 0.76
CA HIS A 369 18.71 4.52 1.71
C HIS A 369 17.95 4.90 2.99
N LYS A 370 16.67 5.25 2.91
CA LYS A 370 15.79 5.45 4.07
C LYS A 370 15.67 4.15 4.87
N ASP A 371 15.40 3.03 4.20
CA ASP A 371 15.25 1.71 4.83
C ASP A 371 16.56 1.29 5.54
N LYS A 372 17.72 1.71 5.01
CA LYS A 372 19.04 1.53 5.65
C LYS A 372 19.39 2.57 6.73
N GLY A 373 18.56 3.57 6.98
CA GLY A 373 18.83 4.65 7.95
C GLY A 373 19.81 5.72 7.45
N ASN A 374 20.16 5.74 6.17
CA ASN A 374 21.04 6.73 5.55
C ASN A 374 20.22 7.97 5.14
N PHE A 375 19.68 8.70 6.11
CA PHE A 375 18.70 9.76 5.88
C PHE A 375 19.23 10.96 5.08
N ASP A 376 20.52 11.30 5.13
CA ASP A 376 21.12 12.38 4.31
C ASP A 376 21.13 12.02 2.82
N ILE A 377 21.56 10.80 2.51
CA ILE A 377 21.58 10.29 1.14
C ILE A 377 20.15 10.13 0.62
N ALA A 378 19.23 9.65 1.46
CA ALA A 378 17.82 9.55 1.09
C ALA A 378 17.19 10.91 0.79
N LEU A 379 17.49 11.93 1.60
CA LEU A 379 17.00 13.30 1.38
C LEU A 379 17.51 13.89 0.06
N ASP A 380 18.79 13.72 -0.26
CA ASP A 380 19.36 14.17 -1.54
C ASP A 380 18.61 13.55 -2.73
N TYR A 381 18.46 12.22 -2.72
CA TYR A 381 17.76 11.52 -3.79
C TYR A 381 16.28 11.92 -3.93
N PHE A 382 15.55 12.04 -2.82
CA PHE A 382 14.16 12.49 -2.86
C PHE A 382 14.02 13.94 -3.33
N THR A 383 14.95 14.82 -2.94
CA THR A 383 14.95 16.22 -3.39
C THR A 383 15.21 16.31 -4.89
N ARG A 384 16.22 15.60 -5.40
CA ARG A 384 16.49 15.52 -6.85
C ARG A 384 15.32 14.94 -7.63
N ALA A 385 14.64 13.93 -7.10
CA ALA A 385 13.44 13.37 -7.71
C ALA A 385 12.30 14.41 -7.76
N TYR A 386 12.07 15.13 -6.66
CA TYR A 386 11.08 16.21 -6.58
C TYR A 386 11.36 17.31 -7.60
N GLU A 387 12.62 17.77 -7.72
CA GLU A 387 13.00 18.81 -8.70
C GLU A 387 12.72 18.38 -10.15
N ILE A 388 12.95 17.10 -10.48
CA ILE A 388 12.59 16.57 -11.81
C ILE A 388 11.07 16.55 -11.99
N TYR A 389 10.32 16.09 -11.00
CA TYR A 389 8.85 16.10 -11.07
C TYR A 389 8.31 17.51 -11.23
N GLN A 390 8.86 18.48 -10.51
CA GLN A 390 8.44 19.88 -10.56
C GLN A 390 8.70 20.52 -11.92
N GLU A 391 9.76 20.10 -12.61
CA GLU A 391 10.06 20.58 -13.96
C GLU A 391 9.16 19.96 -15.04
N LEU A 392 8.78 18.69 -14.88
CA LEU A 392 8.07 17.92 -15.91
C LEU A 392 6.55 17.89 -15.74
N LEU A 393 6.04 18.10 -14.53
CA LEU A 393 4.64 17.90 -14.19
C LEU A 393 3.94 19.21 -13.83
N PRO A 394 2.62 19.31 -14.08
CA PRO A 394 1.78 20.37 -13.53
C PRO A 394 1.91 20.48 -12.00
N ALA A 395 1.76 21.70 -11.47
CA ALA A 395 1.96 21.98 -10.04
C ALA A 395 0.99 21.24 -9.09
N ASP A 396 -0.13 20.75 -9.61
CA ASP A 396 -1.14 19.96 -8.91
C ASP A 396 -0.96 18.44 -9.09
N HIS A 397 0.02 17.97 -9.86
CA HIS A 397 0.16 16.56 -10.17
C HIS A 397 0.39 15.68 -8.91
N PRO A 398 -0.32 14.54 -8.72
CA PRO A 398 -0.22 13.68 -7.53
C PRO A 398 1.21 13.24 -7.16
N ARG A 399 2.05 12.92 -8.16
CA ARG A 399 3.47 12.58 -7.94
C ARG A 399 4.29 13.65 -7.21
N LEU A 400 3.92 14.93 -7.29
CA LEU A 400 4.55 15.99 -6.49
C LEU A 400 4.23 15.83 -5.00
N ALA A 401 2.97 15.50 -4.68
CA ALA A 401 2.55 15.24 -3.31
C ALA A 401 3.27 14.01 -2.74
N ASP A 402 3.43 12.94 -3.53
CA ASP A 402 4.18 11.75 -3.10
C ASP A 402 5.66 12.06 -2.82
N ALA A 403 6.29 12.87 -3.69
CA ALA A 403 7.67 13.29 -3.50
C ALA A 403 7.84 14.14 -2.23
N LEU A 404 6.94 15.10 -1.99
CA LEU A 404 6.92 15.91 -0.76
C LEU A 404 6.69 15.03 0.48
N SER A 405 5.78 14.06 0.42
CA SER A 405 5.54 13.11 1.52
C SER A 405 6.77 12.25 1.83
N ASN A 406 7.54 11.85 0.82
CA ASN A 406 8.81 11.15 1.02
C ASN A 406 9.86 12.02 1.73
N ILE A 407 9.96 13.30 1.34
CA ILE A 407 10.84 14.28 2.01
C ILE A 407 10.37 14.49 3.46
N GLY A 408 9.06 14.70 3.67
CA GLY A 408 8.47 14.83 5.00
C GLY A 408 8.74 13.62 5.90
N SER A 409 8.70 12.40 5.35
CA SER A 409 9.05 11.17 6.07
C SER A 409 10.51 11.15 6.53
N ILE A 410 11.45 11.70 5.74
CA ILE A 410 12.85 11.80 6.18
C ILE A 410 12.99 12.77 7.35
N TYR A 411 12.34 13.94 7.31
CA TYR A 411 12.36 14.87 8.43
C TYR A 411 11.67 14.29 9.67
N HIS A 412 10.61 13.50 9.50
CA HIS A 412 9.98 12.77 10.59
C HIS A 412 10.94 11.79 11.26
N HIS A 413 11.67 10.98 10.49
CA HIS A 413 12.67 10.06 11.04
C HIS A 413 13.84 10.77 11.74
N ARG A 414 14.15 12.02 11.34
CA ARG A 414 15.13 12.88 12.01
C ARG A 414 14.58 13.62 13.23
N GLU A 415 13.31 13.41 13.58
CA GLU A 415 12.61 14.12 14.66
C GLU A 415 12.53 15.65 14.45
N ASP A 416 12.70 16.11 13.20
CA ASP A 416 12.42 17.50 12.79
C ASP A 416 10.94 17.60 12.39
N PHE A 417 10.10 17.62 13.42
CA PHE A 417 8.64 17.56 13.26
C PHE A 417 8.06 18.80 12.57
N ASP A 418 8.71 19.97 12.66
CA ASP A 418 8.23 21.20 12.03
C ASP A 418 8.43 21.16 10.51
N GLN A 419 9.62 20.72 10.04
CA GLN A 419 9.84 20.50 8.61
C GLN A 419 8.95 19.39 8.08
N ALA A 420 8.85 18.26 8.79
CA ALA A 420 7.99 17.14 8.39
C ALA A 420 6.52 17.59 8.18
N LEU A 421 5.97 18.34 9.14
CA LEU A 421 4.63 18.90 9.04
C LEU A 421 4.48 19.85 7.85
N GLY A 422 5.46 20.72 7.60
CA GLY A 422 5.46 21.63 6.46
C GLY A 422 5.40 20.91 5.11
N PHE A 423 6.17 19.84 4.94
CA PHE A 423 6.15 19.03 3.71
C PHE A 423 4.86 18.22 3.55
N TYR A 424 4.36 17.60 4.62
CA TYR A 424 3.09 16.87 4.56
C TYR A 424 1.90 17.79 4.30
N GLN A 425 1.90 19.02 4.83
CA GLN A 425 0.85 19.99 4.54
C GLN A 425 0.90 20.44 3.07
N GLN A 426 2.09 20.68 2.50
CA GLN A 426 2.20 20.98 1.06
C GLN A 426 1.71 19.81 0.19
N ALA A 427 2.02 18.56 0.57
CA ALA A 427 1.50 17.39 -0.12
C ALA A 427 -0.03 17.31 -0.04
N LEU A 428 -0.59 17.58 1.14
CA LEU A 428 -2.04 17.62 1.35
C LEU A 428 -2.70 18.75 0.54
N ASP A 429 -2.10 19.94 0.46
CA ASP A 429 -2.62 21.07 -0.32
C ASP A 429 -2.70 20.74 -1.82
N ILE A 430 -1.72 19.99 -2.35
CA ILE A 430 -1.77 19.47 -3.73
C ILE A 430 -2.90 18.45 -3.87
N GLN A 431 -3.00 17.49 -2.94
CA GLN A 431 -4.04 16.47 -2.94
C GLN A 431 -5.46 17.03 -2.71
N GLU A 432 -5.60 18.19 -2.08
CA GLU A 432 -6.88 18.88 -1.89
C GLU A 432 -7.30 19.69 -3.12
N LYS A 433 -6.35 20.22 -3.88
CA LYS A 433 -6.62 20.86 -5.18
C LYS A 433 -6.97 19.86 -6.27
N ASN A 434 -6.52 18.62 -6.12
CA ASN A 434 -6.87 17.53 -7.01
C ASN A 434 -8.34 17.14 -6.83
N CYS A 435 -9.14 17.37 -7.87
CA CYS A 435 -10.59 17.17 -7.86
C CYS A 435 -11.03 15.70 -7.90
N LEU A 436 -10.10 14.75 -8.02
CA LEU A 436 -10.45 13.34 -7.87
C LEU A 436 -10.79 13.09 -6.40
N ASP A 437 -11.94 12.47 -6.14
CA ASP A 437 -12.45 12.21 -4.80
C ASP A 437 -11.40 11.50 -3.93
N ASP A 438 -11.61 11.49 -2.61
CA ASP A 438 -10.75 10.83 -1.62
C ASP A 438 -9.90 9.69 -2.19
N HIS A 439 -8.58 9.76 -2.00
CA HIS A 439 -7.68 8.68 -2.39
C HIS A 439 -6.96 8.16 -1.15
N LEU A 440 -6.58 6.87 -1.18
CA LEU A 440 -5.83 6.24 -0.08
C LEU A 440 -4.57 7.03 0.27
N GLN A 441 -3.93 7.67 -0.72
CA GLN A 441 -2.69 8.42 -0.57
C GLN A 441 -2.93 9.74 0.19
N LYS A 442 -4.10 10.36 0.01
CA LYS A 442 -4.53 11.50 0.81
C LYS A 442 -4.79 11.08 2.25
N ALA A 443 -5.47 9.95 2.47
CA ALA A 443 -5.68 9.41 3.81
C ALA A 443 -4.34 9.07 4.51
N ASN A 444 -3.37 8.50 3.79
CA ASN A 444 -2.01 8.24 4.28
C ASN A 444 -1.30 9.54 4.69
N THR A 445 -1.44 10.61 3.90
CA THR A 445 -0.82 11.92 4.20
C THR A 445 -1.44 12.54 5.45
N ILE A 446 -2.77 12.52 5.58
CA ILE A 446 -3.51 12.98 6.77
C ILE A 446 -3.08 12.17 8.01
N ARG A 447 -2.97 10.84 7.88
CA ARG A 447 -2.47 9.96 8.93
C ARG A 447 -1.04 10.33 9.34
N ASN A 448 -0.14 10.55 8.39
CA ASN A 448 1.24 10.97 8.70
C ASN A 448 1.27 12.29 9.48
N ILE A 449 0.42 13.27 9.12
CA ILE A 449 0.27 14.51 9.89
C ILE A 449 -0.19 14.21 11.34
N ALA A 450 -1.13 13.27 11.52
CA ALA A 450 -1.55 12.83 12.86
C ALA A 450 -0.38 12.26 13.68
N LEU A 451 0.47 11.44 13.06
CA LEU A 451 1.67 10.89 13.68
C LEU A 451 2.66 11.99 14.11
N ILE A 452 2.84 13.03 13.28
CA ILE A 452 3.66 14.19 13.66
C ILE A 452 3.10 14.90 14.89
N TYR A 453 1.80 15.20 14.92
CA TYR A 453 1.19 15.82 16.09
C TYR A 453 1.28 14.94 17.35
N ARG A 454 1.11 13.62 17.21
CA ARG A 454 1.31 12.65 18.29
C ARG A 454 2.74 12.73 18.83
N ASP A 455 3.74 12.74 17.97
CA ASP A 455 5.15 12.76 18.39
C ASP A 455 5.54 14.12 19.01
N LYS A 456 4.89 15.21 18.58
CA LYS A 456 4.93 16.53 19.24
C LYS A 456 4.14 16.60 20.55
N LYS A 457 3.41 15.53 20.92
CA LYS A 457 2.52 15.45 22.10
C LYS A 457 1.31 16.39 22.05
N ASP A 458 0.93 16.83 20.85
CA ASP A 458 -0.31 17.56 20.60
C ASP A 458 -1.43 16.56 20.31
N TRP A 459 -1.99 16.03 21.40
CA TRP A 459 -2.95 14.92 21.33
C TRP A 459 -4.29 15.33 20.69
N SER A 460 -4.69 16.60 20.81
CA SER A 460 -5.93 17.12 20.24
C SER A 460 -5.87 17.14 18.72
N ASN A 461 -4.80 17.68 18.15
CA ASN A 461 -4.61 17.67 16.70
C ASN A 461 -4.36 16.24 16.19
N ALA A 462 -3.59 15.42 16.91
CA ALA A 462 -3.39 14.01 16.55
C ALA A 462 -4.72 13.27 16.40
N MET A 463 -5.62 13.40 17.38
CA MET A 463 -6.94 12.75 17.33
C MET A 463 -7.79 13.26 16.18
N ASN A 464 -7.80 14.58 15.92
CA ASN A 464 -8.56 15.16 14.82
C ASN A 464 -8.12 14.60 13.45
N TYR A 465 -6.81 14.55 13.20
CA TYR A 465 -6.29 14.02 11.94
C TYR A 465 -6.45 12.50 11.83
N CYS A 466 -6.32 11.74 12.92
CA CYS A 466 -6.62 10.31 12.93
C CYS A 466 -8.08 10.03 12.56
N ASP A 467 -9.05 10.77 13.13
CA ASP A 467 -10.48 10.60 12.84
C ASP A 467 -10.81 10.95 11.38
N ARG A 468 -10.20 12.03 10.85
CA ARG A 468 -10.30 12.39 9.43
C ARG A 468 -9.76 11.30 8.51
N ALA A 469 -8.60 10.73 8.83
CA ALA A 469 -8.00 9.65 8.05
C ALA A 469 -8.88 8.38 8.10
N LEU A 470 -9.32 7.97 9.30
CA LEU A 470 -10.19 6.81 9.49
C LEU A 470 -11.52 6.94 8.72
N THR A 471 -12.14 8.11 8.79
CA THR A 471 -13.37 8.42 8.04
C THR A 471 -13.16 8.28 6.53
N MET A 472 -12.03 8.79 6.03
CA MET A 472 -11.65 8.67 4.63
C MET A 472 -11.40 7.21 4.21
N TYR A 473 -10.62 6.44 4.99
CA TYR A 473 -10.38 5.02 4.70
C TYR A 473 -11.68 4.21 4.68
N ARG A 474 -12.58 4.39 5.67
CA ARG A 474 -13.87 3.70 5.70
C ARG A 474 -14.74 4.04 4.49
N ARG A 475 -14.76 5.32 4.09
CA ARG A 475 -15.48 5.78 2.89
C ARG A 475 -14.96 5.11 1.62
N LEU A 476 -13.64 4.98 1.48
CA LEU A 476 -13.02 4.43 0.28
C LEU A 476 -13.08 2.92 0.18
N LEU A 477 -12.89 2.23 1.31
CA LEU A 477 -12.75 0.79 1.34
C LEU A 477 -14.10 0.09 1.64
N SER A 478 -15.19 0.85 1.77
CA SER A 478 -16.57 0.35 1.87
C SER A 478 -16.74 -0.77 2.92
N ASP A 479 -16.26 -0.53 4.14
CA ASP A 479 -16.27 -1.46 5.29
C ASP A 479 -15.64 -2.85 5.05
N ILE A 480 -14.93 -3.04 3.93
CA ILE A 480 -14.11 -4.24 3.71
C ILE A 480 -12.97 -4.22 4.74
N PRO A 481 -12.71 -5.33 5.45
CA PRO A 481 -11.55 -5.44 6.32
C PRO A 481 -10.28 -5.08 5.54
N HIS A 482 -9.55 -4.07 6.01
CA HIS A 482 -8.36 -3.58 5.32
C HIS A 482 -7.26 -3.17 6.29
N PRO A 483 -5.98 -3.54 6.04
CA PRO A 483 -4.86 -3.21 6.91
C PRO A 483 -4.76 -1.72 7.27
N ASN A 484 -4.96 -0.81 6.31
CA ASN A 484 -4.91 0.64 6.57
C ASN A 484 -5.92 1.13 7.62
N ILE A 485 -7.11 0.53 7.68
CA ILE A 485 -8.11 0.87 8.72
C ILE A 485 -7.63 0.36 10.07
N ALA A 486 -7.12 -0.88 10.12
CA ALA A 486 -6.59 -1.46 11.35
C ALA A 486 -5.44 -0.63 11.94
N VAL A 487 -4.50 -0.22 11.08
CA VAL A 487 -3.38 0.65 11.48
C VAL A 487 -3.90 1.99 12.04
N CYS A 488 -4.94 2.58 11.47
CA CYS A 488 -5.55 3.79 12.01
C CYS A 488 -6.17 3.58 13.40
N TYR A 489 -6.84 2.45 13.63
CA TYR A 489 -7.31 2.11 14.98
C TYR A 489 -6.14 2.01 15.96
N GLY A 490 -5.04 1.38 15.56
CA GLY A 490 -3.82 1.32 16.36
C GLY A 490 -3.25 2.69 16.71
N ASP A 491 -3.19 3.59 15.73
CA ASP A 491 -2.72 4.97 15.96
C ASP A 491 -3.63 5.73 16.93
N ILE A 492 -4.96 5.59 16.80
CA ILE A 492 -5.94 6.18 17.73
C ILE A 492 -5.78 5.58 19.13
N GLY A 493 -5.66 4.24 19.23
CA GLY A 493 -5.42 3.53 20.47
C GLY A 493 -4.16 4.03 21.17
N ASN A 494 -3.09 4.27 20.42
CA ASN A 494 -1.83 4.84 20.93
C ASN A 494 -2.00 6.26 21.45
N VAL A 495 -2.74 7.13 20.74
CA VAL A 495 -3.02 8.49 21.23
C VAL A 495 -3.80 8.44 22.55
N TYR A 496 -4.84 7.61 22.65
CA TYR A 496 -5.59 7.42 23.90
C TYR A 496 -4.71 6.88 25.03
N GLU A 497 -3.84 5.92 24.73
CA GLU A 497 -2.89 5.35 25.69
C GLU A 497 -1.96 6.45 26.24
N LYS A 498 -1.40 7.31 25.37
CA LYS A 498 -0.53 8.43 25.79
C LYS A 498 -1.27 9.50 26.59
N MET A 499 -2.56 9.70 26.34
CA MET A 499 -3.43 10.56 27.17
C MET A 499 -3.78 9.94 28.54
N GLY A 500 -3.52 8.65 28.75
CA GLY A 500 -3.93 7.91 29.95
C GLY A 500 -5.38 7.41 29.93
N ASN A 501 -6.05 7.47 28.78
CA ASN A 501 -7.41 6.98 28.57
C ASN A 501 -7.38 5.49 28.20
N TRP A 502 -6.99 4.64 29.15
CA TRP A 502 -6.69 3.23 28.91
C TRP A 502 -7.88 2.43 28.35
N ASP A 503 -9.11 2.73 28.77
CA ASP A 503 -10.30 2.00 28.31
C ASP A 503 -10.55 2.19 26.82
N GLN A 504 -10.41 3.43 26.34
CA GLN A 504 -10.53 3.73 24.91
C GLN A 504 -9.35 3.14 24.13
N ALA A 505 -8.14 3.21 24.68
CA ALA A 505 -6.97 2.59 24.05
C ALA A 505 -7.18 1.08 23.82
N ILE A 506 -7.70 0.37 24.82
CA ILE A 506 -7.98 -1.07 24.74
C ILE A 506 -9.06 -1.37 23.68
N ASP A 507 -10.17 -0.62 23.64
CA ASP A 507 -11.23 -0.77 22.63
C ASP A 507 -10.67 -0.60 21.20
N TYR A 508 -9.85 0.43 20.97
CA TYR A 508 -9.25 0.65 19.66
C TYR A 508 -8.20 -0.40 19.28
N TYR A 509 -7.35 -0.82 20.22
CA TYR A 509 -6.41 -1.92 19.97
C TYR A 509 -7.12 -3.26 19.72
N GLN A 510 -8.27 -3.52 20.36
CA GLN A 510 -9.10 -4.70 20.06
C GLN A 510 -9.65 -4.64 18.63
N ARG A 511 -10.20 -3.50 18.20
CA ARG A 511 -10.69 -3.31 16.82
C ARG A 511 -9.58 -3.45 15.78
N GLN A 512 -8.37 -2.98 16.08
CA GLN A 512 -7.20 -3.21 15.25
C GLN A 512 -6.94 -4.72 15.09
N LEU A 513 -6.81 -5.44 16.22
CA LEU A 513 -6.48 -6.86 16.21
C LEU A 513 -7.55 -7.69 15.50
N GLU A 514 -8.83 -7.43 15.76
CA GLU A 514 -9.96 -8.12 15.11
C GLU A 514 -9.95 -7.93 13.59
N MET A 515 -9.58 -6.75 13.11
CA MET A 515 -9.50 -6.46 11.68
C MET A 515 -8.26 -7.10 11.05
N GLU A 516 -7.11 -7.06 11.71
CA GLU A 516 -5.90 -7.73 11.24
C GLU A 516 -6.05 -9.24 11.20
N GLU A 517 -6.76 -9.86 12.15
CA GLU A 517 -7.09 -11.30 12.12
C GLU A 517 -7.94 -11.69 10.90
N GLN A 518 -8.68 -10.74 10.31
CA GLN A 518 -9.45 -10.94 9.07
C GLN A 518 -8.62 -10.69 7.81
N CYS A 519 -7.62 -9.82 7.86
CA CYS A 519 -6.86 -9.37 6.68
C CYS A 519 -5.51 -10.08 6.51
N LEU A 520 -4.91 -10.55 7.60
CA LEU A 520 -3.55 -11.08 7.62
C LEU A 520 -3.57 -12.60 7.77
N SER A 521 -2.51 -13.25 7.31
CA SER A 521 -2.31 -14.67 7.59
C SER A 521 -2.16 -14.90 9.10
N VAL A 522 -2.53 -16.10 9.54
CA VAL A 522 -2.46 -16.49 10.96
C VAL A 522 -1.04 -16.38 11.54
N ASP A 523 -0.03 -16.49 10.66
CA ASP A 523 1.39 -16.44 10.98
C ASP A 523 1.97 -15.02 11.01
N HIS A 524 1.15 -13.99 10.74
CA HIS A 524 1.63 -12.62 10.62
C HIS A 524 2.15 -12.08 11.97
N PRO A 525 3.38 -11.55 12.04
CA PRO A 525 4.02 -11.15 13.31
C PRO A 525 3.26 -10.04 14.07
N TYR A 526 2.63 -9.11 13.34
CA TYR A 526 1.85 -8.01 13.93
C TYR A 526 0.69 -8.47 14.83
N LEU A 527 0.06 -9.61 14.53
CA LEU A 527 -1.05 -10.13 15.36
C LEU A 527 -0.60 -10.41 16.80
N ALA A 528 0.65 -10.82 16.98
CA ALA A 528 1.23 -11.07 18.29
C ALA A 528 1.62 -9.75 18.99
N LEU A 529 2.27 -8.85 18.25
CA LEU A 529 2.71 -7.56 18.78
C LEU A 529 1.54 -6.67 19.24
N HIS A 530 0.46 -6.61 18.47
CA HIS A 530 -0.70 -5.79 18.83
C HIS A 530 -1.51 -6.40 19.97
N PHE A 531 -1.52 -7.73 20.09
CA PHE A 531 -2.02 -8.40 21.30
C PHE A 531 -1.19 -7.99 22.53
N ASP A 532 0.14 -7.97 22.43
CA ASP A 532 1.01 -7.51 23.52
C ASP A 532 0.72 -6.05 23.94
N TRP A 533 0.31 -5.18 23.01
CA TRP A 533 -0.08 -3.80 23.31
C TRP A 533 -1.34 -3.74 24.19
N ILE A 534 -2.34 -4.59 23.93
CA ILE A 534 -3.54 -4.71 24.77
C ILE A 534 -3.14 -5.14 26.20
N ILE A 535 -2.31 -6.17 26.31
CA ILE A 535 -1.84 -6.71 27.60
C ILE A 535 -1.04 -5.67 28.38
N SER A 536 -0.12 -4.98 27.72
CA SER A 536 0.68 -3.90 28.31
C SER A 536 -0.20 -2.74 28.80
N THR A 537 -1.23 -2.38 28.04
CA THR A 537 -2.18 -1.33 28.40
C THR A 537 -3.05 -1.72 29.60
N LEU A 538 -3.53 -2.96 29.63
CA LEU A 538 -4.26 -3.52 30.79
C LEU A 538 -3.39 -3.53 32.05
N LYS A 539 -2.09 -3.87 31.93
CA LYS A 539 -1.14 -3.79 33.05
C LYS A 539 -0.96 -2.35 33.54
N LYS A 540 -0.82 -1.38 32.64
CA LYS A 540 -0.71 0.06 33.00
C LYS A 540 -1.96 0.60 33.71
N LYS A 541 -3.14 0.12 33.30
CA LYS A 541 -4.42 0.40 33.98
C LYS A 541 -4.49 -0.20 35.39
N GLY A 542 -3.64 -1.18 35.71
CA GLY A 542 -3.63 -1.91 36.98
C GLY A 542 -4.55 -3.14 36.99
N ASN A 543 -5.08 -3.56 35.84
CA ASN A 543 -5.98 -4.72 35.72
C ASN A 543 -5.24 -6.00 35.30
N SER A 544 -4.20 -6.38 36.06
CA SER A 544 -3.39 -7.56 35.77
C SER A 544 -4.17 -8.88 35.78
N SER A 545 -5.31 -8.95 36.49
CA SER A 545 -6.19 -10.13 36.48
C SER A 545 -6.89 -10.33 35.14
N GLU A 546 -7.38 -9.25 34.53
CA GLU A 546 -8.00 -9.30 33.20
C GLU A 546 -6.97 -9.61 32.11
N ALA A 547 -5.79 -8.97 32.18
CA ALA A 547 -4.68 -9.25 31.28
C ALA A 547 -4.27 -10.73 31.32
N ARG A 548 -4.15 -11.30 32.53
CA ARG A 548 -3.83 -12.73 32.69
C ARG A 548 -4.91 -13.62 32.10
N LYS A 549 -6.18 -13.33 32.38
CA LYS A 549 -7.30 -14.10 31.85
C LYS A 549 -7.29 -14.11 30.31
N LEU A 550 -7.03 -12.96 29.69
CA LEU A 550 -6.95 -12.84 28.23
C LEU A 550 -5.77 -13.65 27.66
N CYS A 551 -4.60 -13.62 28.31
CA CYS A 551 -3.47 -14.48 27.93
C CYS A 551 -3.81 -15.97 28.04
N ASP A 552 -4.45 -16.39 29.14
CA ASP A 552 -4.84 -17.78 29.37
C ASP A 552 -5.86 -18.24 28.30
N GLU A 553 -6.86 -17.42 27.99
CA GLU A 553 -7.83 -17.68 26.91
C GLU A 553 -7.12 -17.79 25.55
N LYS A 554 -6.21 -16.86 25.21
CA LYS A 554 -5.46 -16.93 23.95
C LYS A 554 -4.62 -18.20 23.88
N LEU A 555 -3.92 -18.59 24.95
CA LEU A 555 -3.16 -19.85 25.02
C LEU A 555 -4.03 -21.09 24.77
N THR A 556 -5.28 -21.11 25.26
CA THR A 556 -6.18 -22.24 25.02
C THR A 556 -6.68 -22.34 23.58
N MET A 557 -6.72 -21.23 22.84
CA MET A 557 -7.17 -21.20 21.43
C MET A 557 -6.05 -21.52 20.42
N LEU A 558 -4.78 -21.32 20.79
CA LEU A 558 -3.65 -21.51 19.87
C LEU A 558 -3.51 -22.94 19.28
N PRO A 559 -3.77 -24.03 20.02
CA PRO A 559 -3.71 -25.38 19.45
C PRO A 559 -4.71 -25.59 18.30
N ASP A 560 -5.92 -25.08 18.44
CA ASP A 560 -6.96 -25.20 17.41
C ASP A 560 -6.64 -24.31 16.19
N LEU A 561 -6.03 -23.14 16.44
CA LEU A 561 -5.71 -22.16 15.40
C LEU A 561 -4.46 -22.53 14.58
N LEU A 562 -3.43 -23.07 15.22
CA LEU A 562 -2.10 -23.31 14.63
C LEU A 562 -1.81 -24.81 14.38
N GLY A 563 -2.69 -25.69 14.84
CA GLY A 563 -2.54 -27.14 14.72
C GLY A 563 -1.41 -27.70 15.60
N ASN A 564 -0.94 -28.90 15.25
CA ASN A 564 -0.07 -29.71 16.12
C ASN A 564 1.31 -29.09 16.45
N ASP A 565 1.78 -28.09 15.70
CA ASP A 565 3.08 -27.44 15.91
C ASP A 565 2.95 -26.06 16.61
N TYR A 566 1.80 -25.75 17.20
CA TYR A 566 1.53 -24.46 17.85
C TYR A 566 2.59 -24.05 18.87
N ALA A 567 3.18 -25.03 19.58
CA ALA A 567 4.15 -24.79 20.64
C ALA A 567 5.51 -24.27 20.12
N ASN A 568 5.82 -24.46 18.83
CA ASN A 568 6.99 -23.85 18.18
C ASN A 568 6.63 -22.54 17.46
N HIS A 569 5.37 -22.14 17.44
CA HIS A 569 4.96 -20.97 16.67
C HIS A 569 5.35 -19.65 17.38
N PRO A 570 5.84 -18.61 16.66
CA PRO A 570 6.17 -17.31 17.25
C PRO A 570 5.03 -16.68 18.06
N ARG A 571 3.79 -16.84 17.59
CA ARG A 571 2.58 -16.35 18.28
C ARG A 571 2.41 -16.98 19.67
N TYR A 572 2.74 -18.26 19.83
CA TYR A 572 2.73 -18.91 21.14
C TYR A 572 3.79 -18.32 22.06
N ALA A 573 5.00 -18.11 21.55
CA ALA A 573 6.08 -17.49 22.31
C ALA A 573 5.72 -16.07 22.78
N HIS A 574 5.10 -15.26 21.93
CA HIS A 574 4.61 -13.93 22.32
C HIS A 574 3.54 -13.97 23.40
N THR A 575 2.56 -14.87 23.29
CA THR A 575 1.56 -15.00 24.36
C THR A 575 2.21 -15.41 25.69
N LEU A 576 3.27 -16.23 25.66
CA LEU A 576 4.08 -16.54 26.84
C LEU A 576 4.85 -15.32 27.38
N VAL A 577 5.42 -14.48 26.51
CA VAL A 577 6.05 -13.19 26.89
C VAL A 577 5.01 -12.31 27.56
N SER A 578 3.85 -12.11 26.94
CA SER A 578 2.75 -11.34 27.51
C SER A 578 2.32 -11.89 28.87
N LEU A 579 2.14 -13.20 29.02
CA LEU A 579 1.83 -13.81 30.31
C LEU A 579 2.95 -13.59 31.35
N ALA A 580 4.21 -13.72 30.95
CA ALA A 580 5.36 -13.44 31.80
C ALA A 580 5.37 -11.98 32.28
N THR A 581 5.11 -11.02 31.37
CA THR A 581 5.06 -9.58 31.70
C THR A 581 3.97 -9.26 32.73
N VAL A 582 2.82 -9.95 32.68
CA VAL A 582 1.74 -9.80 33.65
C VAL A 582 2.13 -10.37 35.02
N LEU A 583 2.91 -11.46 35.02
CA LEU A 583 3.31 -12.17 36.24
C LEU A 583 4.53 -11.58 36.95
N GLU A 584 5.32 -10.69 36.33
CA GLU A 584 6.58 -10.16 36.87
C GLU A 584 6.48 -9.70 38.33
N ASP A 585 5.38 -9.02 38.67
CA ASP A 585 5.18 -8.39 39.97
C ASP A 585 4.54 -9.36 41.01
N SER A 586 4.06 -10.53 40.57
CA SER A 586 3.29 -11.48 41.39
C SER A 586 3.96 -12.84 41.59
N ASP A 587 4.64 -13.36 40.57
CA ASP A 587 5.31 -14.67 40.58
C ASP A 587 6.56 -14.61 39.69
N PHE A 588 7.68 -14.20 40.29
CA PHE A 588 8.97 -14.08 39.63
C PHE A 588 9.43 -15.39 38.96
N HIS A 589 9.22 -16.53 39.63
CA HIS A 589 9.71 -17.82 39.13
C HIS A 589 8.97 -18.25 37.87
N LYS A 590 7.64 -18.13 37.85
CA LYS A 590 6.86 -18.43 36.64
C LYS A 590 7.12 -17.45 35.51
N ALA A 591 7.24 -16.15 35.81
CA ALA A 591 7.61 -15.17 34.80
C ALA A 591 8.94 -15.52 34.14
N HIS A 592 9.96 -15.87 34.95
CA HIS A 592 11.26 -16.31 34.42
C HIS A 592 11.16 -17.58 33.56
N GLU A 593 10.36 -18.56 33.98
CA GLU A 593 10.16 -19.80 33.24
C GLU A 593 9.51 -19.55 31.88
N TYR A 594 8.44 -18.76 31.83
CA TYR A 594 7.76 -18.41 30.58
C TYR A 594 8.64 -17.61 29.63
N TYR A 595 9.43 -16.65 30.14
CA TYR A 595 10.42 -15.95 29.32
C TYR A 595 11.45 -16.91 28.72
N LYS A 596 11.91 -17.91 29.48
CA LYS A 596 12.84 -18.94 28.98
C LYS A 596 12.22 -19.80 27.88
N GLN A 597 10.98 -20.24 28.08
CA GLN A 597 10.24 -21.03 27.10
C GLN A 597 10.01 -20.23 25.81
N ALA A 598 9.53 -18.99 25.93
CA ALA A 598 9.33 -18.10 24.79
C ALA A 598 10.63 -17.86 24.02
N PHE A 599 11.73 -17.57 24.73
CA PHE A 599 13.03 -17.36 24.11
C PHE A 599 13.53 -18.60 23.35
N ALA A 600 13.35 -19.80 23.90
CA ALA A 600 13.77 -21.04 23.25
C ALA A 600 13.03 -21.31 21.93
N VAL A 601 11.77 -20.86 21.83
CA VAL A 601 10.98 -20.91 20.59
C VAL A 601 11.48 -19.84 19.62
N LEU A 602 11.58 -18.59 20.08
CA LEU A 602 11.98 -17.44 19.27
C LEU A 602 13.41 -17.54 18.71
N GLU A 603 14.35 -18.16 19.43
CA GLU A 603 15.71 -18.39 18.92
C GLU A 603 15.74 -19.32 17.69
N ARG A 604 14.72 -20.16 17.51
CA ARG A 604 14.58 -21.06 16.35
C ARG A 604 13.95 -20.39 15.14
N HIS A 605 13.24 -19.28 15.34
CA HIS A 605 12.49 -18.59 14.30
C HIS A 605 13.10 -17.22 14.02
N SER A 606 13.51 -16.98 12.78
CA SER A 606 14.18 -15.74 12.35
C SER A 606 13.25 -14.50 12.25
N HIS A 607 12.29 -14.34 13.17
CA HIS A 607 11.42 -13.17 13.20
C HIS A 607 12.06 -12.02 13.97
N LEU A 608 12.49 -10.99 13.22
CA LEU A 608 13.22 -9.83 13.72
C LEU A 608 12.52 -9.12 14.89
N GLU A 609 11.35 -8.55 14.66
CA GLU A 609 10.67 -7.73 15.69
C GLU A 609 10.24 -8.54 16.91
N ALA A 610 9.75 -9.76 16.68
CA ALA A 610 9.33 -10.70 17.71
C ALA A 610 10.45 -11.01 18.70
N ASN A 611 11.64 -11.33 18.17
CA ASN A 611 12.83 -11.63 18.97
C ASN A 611 13.30 -10.41 19.75
N GLN A 612 13.23 -9.21 19.16
CA GLN A 612 13.64 -7.97 19.82
C GLN A 612 12.74 -7.63 21.02
N VAL A 613 11.42 -7.76 20.88
CA VAL A 613 10.46 -7.46 21.96
C VAL A 613 10.65 -8.43 23.13
N CYS A 614 10.78 -9.73 22.86
CA CYS A 614 11.01 -10.72 23.91
C CYS A 614 12.33 -10.46 24.65
N LEU A 615 13.44 -10.26 23.92
CA LEU A 615 14.74 -10.00 24.53
C LEU A 615 14.72 -8.71 25.36
N SER A 616 14.07 -7.65 24.87
CA SER A 616 13.91 -6.39 25.59
C SER A 616 13.09 -6.56 26.87
N ALA A 617 12.00 -7.34 26.82
CA ALA A 617 11.20 -7.67 28.01
C ALA A 617 12.03 -8.41 29.06
N MET A 618 12.83 -9.39 28.66
CA MET A 618 13.73 -10.13 29.56
C MET A 618 14.80 -9.24 30.17
N VAL A 619 15.43 -8.36 29.39
CA VAL A 619 16.41 -7.39 29.92
C VAL A 619 15.77 -6.50 30.98
N ASN A 620 14.58 -5.96 30.70
CA ASN A 620 13.84 -5.13 31.65
C ASN A 620 13.44 -5.89 32.91
N PHE A 621 13.01 -7.14 32.78
CA PHE A 621 12.67 -8.02 33.90
C PHE A 621 13.85 -8.19 34.86
N PHE A 622 15.03 -8.56 34.35
CA PHE A 622 16.22 -8.73 35.20
C PHE A 622 16.77 -7.41 35.74
N TRP A 623 16.73 -6.34 34.94
CA TRP A 623 17.15 -5.02 35.37
C TRP A 623 16.33 -4.54 36.58
N LYS A 624 15.00 -4.62 36.51
CA LYS A 624 14.10 -4.22 37.61
C LYS A 624 14.37 -5.01 38.90
N ASN A 625 14.79 -6.26 38.78
CA ASN A 625 15.10 -7.14 39.90
C ASN A 625 16.58 -7.07 40.35
N ASN A 626 17.34 -6.06 39.90
CA ASN A 626 18.77 -5.86 40.21
C ASN A 626 19.69 -7.03 39.81
N MET A 627 19.28 -7.88 38.85
CA MET A 627 20.03 -9.04 38.37
C MET A 627 20.86 -8.67 37.13
N TYR A 628 21.82 -7.76 37.29
CA TYR A 628 22.55 -7.15 36.17
C TYR A 628 23.35 -8.15 35.32
N ASP A 629 23.90 -9.21 35.90
CA ASP A 629 24.64 -10.25 35.15
C ASP A 629 23.74 -10.99 34.16
N GLN A 630 22.50 -11.30 34.56
CA GLN A 630 21.54 -11.98 33.70
C GLN A 630 20.99 -11.02 32.65
N ALA A 631 20.68 -9.78 33.03
CA ALA A 631 20.28 -8.73 32.10
C ALA A 631 21.34 -8.50 31.00
N LEU A 632 22.63 -8.55 31.37
CA LEU A 632 23.75 -8.39 30.44
C LEU A 632 23.77 -9.47 29.35
N VAL A 633 23.53 -10.74 29.71
CA VAL A 633 23.51 -11.84 28.74
C VAL A 633 22.45 -11.62 27.66
N TYR A 634 21.23 -11.25 28.06
CA TYR A 634 20.15 -11.01 27.10
C TYR A 634 20.34 -9.72 26.31
N GLN A 635 20.93 -8.67 26.92
CA GLN A 635 21.24 -7.44 26.21
C GLN A 635 22.31 -7.65 25.13
N LEU A 636 23.33 -8.47 25.40
CA LEU A 636 24.33 -8.84 24.39
C LEU A 636 23.70 -9.61 23.24
N LYS A 637 22.85 -10.61 23.54
CA LYS A 637 22.09 -11.33 22.50
C LYS A 637 21.23 -10.39 21.65
N LEU A 638 20.56 -9.41 22.26
CA LEU A 638 19.77 -8.40 21.56
C LEU A 638 20.63 -7.56 20.61
N VAL A 639 21.78 -7.07 21.09
CA VAL A 639 22.70 -6.26 20.27
C VAL A 639 23.30 -7.09 19.13
N ASP A 640 23.69 -8.33 19.38
CA ASP A 640 24.25 -9.21 18.35
C ASP A 640 23.21 -9.55 17.29
N PHE A 641 21.97 -9.81 17.71
CA PHE A 641 20.85 -10.01 16.80
C PHE A 641 20.56 -8.75 15.96
N GLN A 642 20.49 -7.58 16.59
CA GLN A 642 20.28 -6.31 15.90
C GLN A 642 21.42 -5.99 14.93
N ARG A 643 22.68 -6.29 15.27
CA ARG A 643 23.81 -6.13 14.33
C ARG A 643 23.74 -7.06 13.12
N ALA A 644 23.14 -8.24 13.29
CA ALA A 644 22.99 -9.20 12.20
C ALA A 644 21.81 -8.88 11.27
N THR A 645 20.88 -8.04 11.71
CA THR A 645 19.56 -7.87 11.06
C THR A 645 19.21 -6.43 10.70
N LEU A 646 19.65 -5.46 11.50
CA LEU A 646 19.43 -4.04 11.28
C LEU A 646 20.64 -3.41 10.57
N SER A 647 20.40 -2.25 9.95
CA SER A 647 21.48 -1.44 9.41
C SER A 647 22.41 -0.93 10.52
N SER A 648 23.66 -0.64 10.15
CA SER A 648 24.66 -0.09 11.08
C SER A 648 24.23 1.26 11.68
N ASN A 649 23.41 2.02 10.97
CA ASN A 649 22.90 3.33 11.37
C ASN A 649 21.43 3.26 11.82
N ASN A 650 21.10 2.32 12.71
CA ASN A 650 19.73 2.14 13.19
C ASN A 650 19.55 2.71 14.63
N LYS A 651 18.46 3.44 14.84
CA LYS A 651 18.09 4.04 16.14
C LYS A 651 17.96 2.99 17.24
N GLU A 652 17.30 1.87 16.98
CA GLU A 652 17.05 0.80 17.96
C GLU A 652 18.35 0.15 18.42
N LEU A 653 19.28 -0.11 17.49
CA LEU A 653 20.62 -0.58 17.81
C LEU A 653 21.36 0.44 18.71
N ALA A 654 21.26 1.74 18.41
CA ALA A 654 21.88 2.78 19.24
C ALA A 654 21.29 2.82 20.66
N VAL A 655 19.97 2.64 20.80
CA VAL A 655 19.29 2.54 22.10
C VAL A 655 19.78 1.32 22.86
N SER A 656 19.84 0.14 22.22
CA SER A 656 20.34 -1.08 22.84
C SER A 656 21.80 -0.98 23.27
N LEU A 657 22.66 -0.34 22.47
CA LEU A 657 24.06 -0.08 22.84
C LEU A 657 24.16 0.86 24.04
N ARG A 658 23.30 1.88 24.14
CA ARG A 658 23.20 2.74 25.34
C ARG A 658 22.74 1.94 26.57
N GLY A 659 21.77 1.04 26.40
CA GLY A 659 21.30 0.12 27.44
C GLY A 659 22.43 -0.79 27.94
N LEU A 660 23.21 -1.36 27.03
CA LEU A 660 24.38 -2.18 27.34
C LEU A 660 25.45 -1.37 28.10
N ALA A 661 25.69 -0.12 27.70
CA ALA A 661 26.60 0.77 28.40
C ALA A 661 26.14 1.06 29.84
N ARG A 662 24.84 1.28 30.05
CA ARG A 662 24.25 1.49 31.39
C ARG A 662 24.35 0.24 32.27
N LEU A 663 24.19 -0.96 31.71
CA LEU A 663 24.43 -2.23 32.41
C LEU A 663 25.87 -2.36 32.88
N TYR A 664 26.85 -2.15 31.99
CA TYR A 664 28.26 -2.18 32.38
C TYR A 664 28.61 -1.11 33.43
N LYS A 665 28.00 0.08 33.35
CA LYS A 665 28.14 1.12 34.37
C LYS A 665 27.59 0.67 35.73
N ALA A 666 26.41 0.04 35.76
CA ALA A 666 25.83 -0.50 36.99
C ALA A 666 26.71 -1.61 37.61
N MET A 667 27.38 -2.38 36.77
CA MET A 667 28.35 -3.42 37.17
C MET A 667 29.76 -2.86 37.47
N LYS A 668 29.95 -1.54 37.46
CA LYS A 668 31.24 -0.85 37.69
C LYS A 668 32.35 -1.23 36.69
N ASN A 669 31.99 -1.61 35.46
CA ASN A 669 32.93 -1.84 34.36
C ASN A 669 32.96 -0.62 33.42
N ASP A 670 33.65 0.43 33.85
CA ASP A 670 33.65 1.73 33.17
C ASP A 670 34.30 1.68 31.78
N LYS A 671 35.22 0.73 31.55
CA LYS A 671 35.90 0.54 30.26
C LYS A 671 34.92 0.10 29.17
N GLU A 672 34.16 -0.96 29.43
CA GLU A 672 33.15 -1.44 28.47
C GLU A 672 31.97 -0.46 28.39
N ALA A 673 31.56 0.17 29.50
CA ALA A 673 30.53 1.21 29.48
C ALA A 673 30.91 2.37 28.55
N THR A 674 32.14 2.88 28.64
CA THR A 674 32.64 3.97 27.77
C THR A 674 32.64 3.56 26.29
N LYS A 675 33.07 2.33 25.99
CA LYS A 675 33.09 1.79 24.62
C LYS A 675 31.70 1.78 23.99
N TYR A 676 30.70 1.23 24.68
CA TYR A 676 29.33 1.15 24.14
C TYR A 676 28.61 2.50 24.10
N PHE A 677 28.88 3.40 25.06
CA PHE A 677 28.39 4.78 24.95
C PHE A 677 28.95 5.50 23.71
N ASN A 678 30.23 5.33 23.40
CA ASN A 678 30.81 5.91 22.18
C ASN A 678 30.19 5.34 20.90
N GLN A 679 29.95 4.02 20.84
CA GLN A 679 29.29 3.40 19.68
C GLN A 679 27.85 3.91 19.50
N SER A 680 27.08 3.99 20.59
CA SER A 680 25.73 4.56 20.56
C SER A 680 25.75 6.03 20.13
N LEU A 681 26.69 6.81 20.66
CA LEU A 681 26.87 8.23 20.34
C LEU A 681 27.21 8.45 18.86
N GLU A 682 28.06 7.61 18.29
CA GLU A 682 28.43 7.67 16.87
C GLU A 682 27.20 7.46 15.97
N ILE A 683 26.42 6.41 16.24
CA ILE A 683 25.19 6.14 15.47
C ILE A 683 24.20 7.30 15.59
N PHE A 684 23.93 7.80 16.80
CA PHE A 684 23.00 8.91 16.99
C PHE A 684 23.48 10.22 16.35
N ARG A 685 24.79 10.48 16.31
CA ARG A 685 25.37 11.62 15.59
C ARG A 685 25.18 11.50 14.09
N THR A 686 25.30 10.29 13.55
CA THR A 686 25.06 10.04 12.12
C THR A 686 23.59 10.22 11.76
N ILE A 687 22.67 9.76 12.61
CA ILE A 687 21.22 9.83 12.35
C ILE A 687 20.68 11.26 12.51
N TYR A 688 21.02 11.94 13.61
CA TYR A 688 20.38 13.19 14.02
C TYR A 688 21.30 14.43 13.97
N GLY A 689 22.58 14.24 13.69
CA GLY A 689 23.58 15.29 13.77
C GLY A 689 24.10 15.57 15.20
N PRO A 690 25.13 16.42 15.34
CA PRO A 690 25.88 16.59 16.59
C PRO A 690 25.13 17.35 17.70
N HIS A 691 24.05 18.06 17.36
CA HIS A 691 23.35 18.96 18.28
C HIS A 691 22.03 18.40 18.84
N HIS A 692 21.65 17.18 18.44
CA HIS A 692 20.41 16.54 18.87
C HIS A 692 20.40 16.20 20.37
N GLU A 693 19.20 16.12 20.97
CA GLU A 693 19.02 15.84 22.39
C GLU A 693 19.64 14.50 22.81
N HIS A 694 19.41 13.43 22.05
CA HIS A 694 20.02 12.13 22.30
C HIS A 694 21.56 12.16 22.33
N VAL A 695 22.18 12.94 21.44
CA VAL A 695 23.65 13.09 21.40
C VAL A 695 24.14 13.85 22.63
N LYS A 696 23.42 14.90 23.05
CA LYS A 696 23.72 15.65 24.28
C LYS A 696 23.57 14.76 25.52
N ASP A 697 22.50 13.99 25.62
CA ASP A 697 22.24 13.09 26.74
C ASP A 697 23.33 12.03 26.91
N ILE A 698 23.70 11.35 25.82
CA ILE A 698 24.75 10.34 25.87
C ILE A 698 26.10 10.98 26.17
N SER A 699 26.38 12.16 25.61
CA SER A 699 27.60 12.91 25.93
C SER A 699 27.65 13.29 27.42
N ASN A 700 26.52 13.67 28.02
CA ASN A 700 26.41 13.96 29.45
C ASN A 700 26.62 12.69 30.30
N GLU A 701 26.01 11.57 29.94
CA GLU A 701 26.21 10.28 30.62
C GLU A 701 27.67 9.83 30.56
N LEU A 702 28.32 10.01 29.41
CA LEU A 702 29.73 9.70 29.18
C LEU A 702 30.66 10.64 29.98
N ASN A 703 30.35 11.93 30.06
CA ASN A 703 31.10 12.89 30.86
C ASN A 703 30.98 12.61 32.36
N GLN A 704 29.79 12.25 32.84
CA GLN A 704 29.58 11.82 34.23
C GLN A 704 30.43 10.58 34.56
N LEU A 705 30.47 9.60 33.64
CA LEU A 705 31.29 8.40 33.80
C LEU A 705 32.80 8.75 33.87
N ARG A 706 33.27 9.61 32.96
CA ARG A 706 34.67 10.07 32.93
C ARG A 706 35.07 10.84 34.19
N ASN A 707 34.21 11.72 34.69
CA ASN A 707 34.45 12.50 35.91
C ASN A 707 34.51 11.59 37.16
N TYR A 708 33.66 10.56 37.22
CA TYR A 708 33.70 9.56 38.28
C TYR A 708 34.99 8.73 38.26
N VAL A 709 35.43 8.28 37.08
CA VAL A 709 36.71 7.58 36.89
C VAL A 709 37.90 8.47 37.28
N ALA A 710 37.86 9.75 36.92
CA ALA A 710 38.90 10.70 37.30
C ALA A 710 38.97 10.91 38.82
N ALA A 711 37.81 11.09 39.48
CA ALA A 711 37.71 11.27 40.94
C ALA A 711 38.15 10.02 41.72
N SER A 712 37.78 8.83 41.26
CA SER A 712 38.20 7.57 41.89
C SER A 712 39.69 7.27 41.71
N ASN A 713 40.28 7.68 40.58
CA ASN A 713 41.72 7.57 40.36
C ASN A 713 42.51 8.59 41.18
N THR A 714 41.97 9.79 41.46
CA THR A 714 42.60 10.75 42.39
C THR A 714 42.55 10.27 43.84
N VAL A 715 41.43 9.70 44.29
CA VAL A 715 41.30 9.11 45.63
C VAL A 715 42.26 7.92 45.81
N LYS A 716 42.36 7.02 44.82
CA LYS A 716 43.35 5.93 44.85
C LYS A 716 44.80 6.42 44.82
N LYS A 717 45.07 7.60 44.27
CA LYS A 717 46.41 8.20 44.27
C LYS A 717 46.73 8.77 45.66
N GLU A 718 45.77 9.41 46.31
CA GLU A 718 45.89 9.90 47.69
C GLU A 718 45.96 8.75 48.72
N GLU A 719 45.26 7.63 48.49
CA GLU A 719 45.38 6.40 49.30
C GLU A 719 46.73 5.68 49.09
N ASN A 720 47.22 5.61 47.85
CA ASN A 720 48.54 5.03 47.55
C ASN A 720 49.71 5.91 48.04
N ASP A 721 49.52 7.23 48.12
CA ASP A 721 50.51 8.15 48.71
C ASP A 721 50.52 8.08 50.26
N ALA A 722 49.49 7.47 50.88
CA ALA A 722 49.41 7.22 52.33
C ALA A 722 49.89 5.82 52.76
N GLU A 723 50.03 4.86 51.83
CA GLU A 723 50.48 3.49 52.09
C GLU A 723 51.97 3.25 51.77
N PHE A 724 52.75 4.32 51.53
CA PHE A 724 54.18 4.23 51.24
C PHE A 724 55.05 4.16 52.53
N ASP A 725 54.77 3.19 53.40
CA ASP A 725 55.74 2.66 54.36
C ASP A 725 55.24 1.33 54.93
N MET A 726 55.64 0.21 54.30
CA MET A 726 55.98 -1.08 54.97
C MET A 726 56.25 -2.19 53.94
N ASP A 727 57.38 -2.87 54.17
CA ASP A 727 58.15 -3.73 53.30
C ASP A 727 57.61 -5.15 53.01
N HIS A 728 58.02 -5.68 51.83
CA HIS A 728 58.44 -7.06 51.50
C HIS A 728 57.50 -8.28 51.74
N TYR A 729 57.11 -9.01 50.67
CA TYR A 729 57.79 -10.24 50.16
C TYR A 729 56.93 -11.11 49.18
N TYR A 730 57.63 -11.64 48.17
CA TYR A 730 57.44 -12.87 47.36
C TYR A 730 56.48 -12.99 46.16
N SER A 731 57.15 -13.33 45.06
CA SER A 731 56.78 -13.86 43.74
C SER A 731 56.43 -15.37 43.77
N ILE A 732 55.82 -16.08 42.79
CA ILE A 732 56.17 -16.30 41.36
C ILE A 732 55.10 -17.29 40.78
N GLN A 733 54.63 -17.06 39.53
CA GLN A 733 54.37 -18.04 38.43
C GLN A 733 53.28 -19.13 38.55
N GLN A 734 52.60 -19.65 37.50
CA GLN A 734 52.75 -19.67 36.02
C GLN A 734 51.39 -20.06 35.33
N PRO A 735 51.28 -20.11 33.99
CA PRO A 735 50.08 -19.73 33.20
C PRO A 735 49.49 -20.79 32.22
N MET A 736 48.45 -20.35 31.46
CA MET A 736 48.04 -20.73 30.08
C MET A 736 47.20 -22.03 29.87
N PRO A 737 46.41 -22.22 28.78
CA PRO A 737 46.61 -21.64 27.43
C PRO A 737 45.39 -21.24 26.55
N ASN A 738 45.74 -20.50 25.49
CA ASN A 738 45.00 -20.31 24.23
C ASN A 738 44.95 -21.57 23.34
N ARG A 739 43.93 -21.68 22.47
CA ARG A 739 43.97 -22.16 21.05
C ARG A 739 42.56 -21.99 20.43
N GLN A 740 42.36 -21.11 19.42
CA GLN A 740 42.56 -21.25 17.96
C GLN A 740 41.54 -22.12 17.20
N PHE A 741 40.76 -21.42 16.35
CA PHE A 741 40.22 -21.69 15.00
C PHE A 741 39.64 -23.06 14.62
N LEU A 742 38.44 -23.03 14.03
CA LEU A 742 38.12 -23.68 12.75
C LEU A 742 37.07 -22.85 11.98
N SER A 743 37.40 -22.56 10.72
CA SER A 743 36.52 -22.10 9.64
C SER A 743 35.91 -23.31 8.92
N GLU A 744 34.63 -23.25 8.52
CA GLU A 744 34.14 -23.47 7.14
C GLU A 744 32.61 -23.64 7.06
N ALA A 745 32.04 -22.87 6.12
CA ALA A 745 30.88 -23.12 5.26
C ALA A 745 29.53 -23.61 5.83
N ALA A 746 28.51 -22.74 5.77
CA ALA A 746 27.24 -23.04 5.13
C ALA A 746 26.50 -21.75 4.74
N SER A 747 26.54 -21.45 3.44
CA SER A 747 25.68 -20.49 2.76
C SER A 747 24.21 -20.91 2.82
N ARG A 748 23.35 -20.11 3.45
CA ARG A 748 21.90 -20.07 3.17
C ARG A 748 21.41 -18.61 3.26
N PRO A 749 20.68 -18.10 2.27
CA PRO A 749 20.20 -16.72 2.28
C PRO A 749 19.10 -16.57 3.33
N ALA A 750 19.29 -15.63 4.26
CA ALA A 750 18.30 -15.24 5.24
C ALA A 750 17.21 -14.41 4.52
N LYS A 751 15.97 -14.88 4.55
CA LYS A 751 14.79 -14.13 4.11
C LYS A 751 14.52 -13.03 5.14
N SER A 752 14.92 -11.79 4.85
CA SER A 752 14.49 -10.60 5.60
C SER A 752 13.17 -10.12 5.02
N ALA A 753 12.10 -10.20 5.82
CA ALA A 753 10.82 -9.59 5.48
C ALA A 753 10.95 -8.07 5.68
N ALA A 754 11.25 -7.34 4.61
CA ALA A 754 11.13 -5.90 4.55
C ALA A 754 9.70 -5.55 4.09
N CYS A 755 8.75 -5.52 5.01
CA CYS A 755 7.41 -5.00 4.73
C CYS A 755 7.47 -3.47 4.72
N THR A 756 7.61 -2.90 3.53
CA THR A 756 7.27 -1.49 3.28
C THR A 756 5.79 -1.49 2.89
N LEU A 757 4.91 -1.02 3.79
CA LEU A 757 3.52 -0.69 3.45
C LEU A 757 3.52 0.52 2.49
N LEU A 758 3.36 0.24 1.20
CA LEU A 758 2.65 1.09 0.24
C LEU A 758 1.18 0.66 0.24
#